data_AF-A0A0D2WKI4-F1
#
_entry.id   AF-A0A0D2WKI4-F1
#
_cell.length_a   1.000
_cell.length_b   1.000
_cell.length_c   1.000
_cell.angle_alpha   90.00
_cell.angle_beta   90.00
_cell.angle_gamma   90.00
#
_symmetry.space_group_name_H-M   'P 1'
#
loop_
_entity.id
_entity.type
_entity.pdbx_description
1 polymer ?
#
loop_
_entity_poly.entity_id
_entity_poly.type
_entity_poly.pdbx_seq_one_letter_code
_entity_poly.pdbx_strand_id
1 'polypeptide(L)'
;MPEVTMSLSDRDATFAIAEDGLLCQSRSADWAGARATQGIAKGKYYYEATVTDEGLCRLGWSTITASRNLGTDKQGFGFGGTGKKAFGGQFENYGLAFGVNDTIGCFIDMDAHQIFFSKNGSRFDKAFDIPTQLHRMPFYPAAVVKNAEMRFNFGAQPFKHPCPGFEAVARCPRDQAGQSAAGSANQKKSPSALILEPSRELATQIYDQLMLFKKYLESDIRIGLFVGGVAAKDQMAELRRGVDIAVGTPGRVDDLVTSGSLDLSRVRFLILDEADGLLAQGHRQLIQKIFNGVPKDLDNGRRLQMIVCSATLHSNDVKALATDLMHFPTWIDLKGKDAVPDTVHQVCVKVNPAQDLASAAKTAGCPERVAMQTDGVHVRDAPNIRTHPESPEALSEKVKKLKPFYLLRVIEALKMDQAIIFCRTKLDCDHVRDFLLAAGGSNALVNAYSCVCLHSDVRDRDGAVKQFKNGEVRFLLCTDVAARGIDVTGLPFVVNYTLPDTPEVYIHRIGRVGRAERMGLAVSLISDVPEKVWYHTCANRDRGCTNSDLTEKGGCTIWYDEPALLRGVQAHVGENVAELTGDFALSTQTLADGKIVYGEKRAAAGVDEYQAHTAQLAPSVVELAQLEVDAQYSFWSLKSRQW
;
A
#
# COMPACT_ATOMS: atom_id res chain seq x y z
N MET A 1 37.73 -7.32 -26.21
CA MET A 1 36.48 -6.53 -26.03
C MET A 1 36.59 -5.87 -24.67
N PRO A 2 36.30 -4.57 -24.46
CA PRO A 2 36.75 -3.91 -23.24
C PRO A 2 36.00 -4.50 -22.04
N GLU A 3 36.73 -5.22 -21.18
CA GLU A 3 36.13 -6.08 -20.15
C GLU A 3 35.56 -5.31 -18.95
N VAL A 4 35.81 -3.99 -18.84
CA VAL A 4 35.22 -3.10 -17.82
C VAL A 4 35.00 -1.70 -18.40
N THR A 5 33.80 -1.14 -18.21
CA THR A 5 33.42 0.22 -18.66
C THR A 5 32.58 0.93 -17.59
N MET A 6 32.28 2.21 -17.77
CA MET A 6 31.25 2.90 -16.99
C MET A 6 29.86 2.42 -17.40
N SER A 7 29.00 2.14 -16.42
CA SER A 7 27.72 1.48 -16.64
C SER A 7 26.67 2.42 -17.24
N LEU A 8 26.09 2.03 -18.38
CA LEU A 8 24.98 2.75 -18.99
C LEU A 8 23.67 2.64 -18.20
N SER A 9 23.49 1.55 -17.44
CA SER A 9 22.31 1.30 -16.60
C SER A 9 22.45 1.86 -15.19
N ASP A 10 23.68 2.10 -14.73
CA ASP A 10 23.96 2.56 -13.37
C ASP A 10 24.58 3.96 -13.32
N ARG A 11 23.77 4.93 -13.77
CA ARG A 11 24.12 6.35 -13.86
C ARG A 11 22.92 7.27 -13.63
N ASP A 12 23.18 8.53 -13.29
CA ASP A 12 22.18 9.59 -13.28
C ASP A 12 21.84 10.02 -14.71
N ALA A 13 20.61 10.52 -14.93
CA ALA A 13 20.11 10.87 -16.27
C ALA A 13 21.00 11.88 -17.01
N THR A 14 21.55 12.85 -16.27
CA THR A 14 22.43 13.91 -16.77
C THR A 14 23.89 13.49 -16.91
N PHE A 15 24.25 12.26 -16.49
CA PHE A 15 25.60 11.71 -16.62
C PHE A 15 25.71 10.96 -17.95
N ALA A 16 26.27 11.59 -18.98
CA ALA A 16 26.46 10.99 -20.29
C ALA A 16 27.76 10.16 -20.34
N ILE A 17 27.71 9.02 -21.03
CA ILE A 17 28.85 8.12 -21.24
C ILE A 17 29.00 7.94 -22.76
N ALA A 18 30.21 8.08 -23.29
CA ALA A 18 30.49 7.88 -24.70
C ALA A 18 30.40 6.40 -25.11
N GLU A 19 30.37 6.12 -26.42
CA GLU A 19 30.25 4.75 -26.95
C GLU A 19 31.38 3.81 -26.51
N ASP A 20 32.57 4.35 -26.25
CA ASP A 20 33.69 3.57 -25.73
C ASP A 20 33.52 3.14 -24.26
N GLY A 21 32.52 3.68 -23.55
CA GLY A 21 32.24 3.40 -22.15
C GLY A 21 33.27 3.99 -21.18
N LEU A 22 34.22 4.81 -21.66
CA LEU A 22 35.36 5.30 -20.89
C LEU A 22 35.39 6.82 -20.76
N LEU A 23 34.76 7.56 -21.69
CA LEU A 23 34.59 9.01 -21.55
C LEU A 23 33.22 9.34 -20.94
N CYS A 24 33.20 10.15 -19.89
CA CYS A 24 31.99 10.52 -19.16
C CYS A 24 31.90 12.03 -18.95
N GLN A 25 30.71 12.60 -19.10
CA GLN A 25 30.47 14.03 -18.89
C GLN A 25 29.11 14.33 -18.25
N SER A 26 29.02 15.49 -17.59
CA SER A 26 27.74 16.13 -17.25
C SER A 26 27.87 17.62 -17.49
N ARG A 27 26.87 18.20 -18.16
CA ARG A 27 26.72 19.65 -18.39
C ARG A 27 25.66 20.27 -17.48
N SER A 28 25.30 19.55 -16.41
CA SER A 28 24.32 20.02 -15.41
C SER A 28 24.99 20.87 -14.33
N ALA A 29 24.23 21.85 -13.84
CA ALA A 29 24.57 22.58 -12.62
C ALA A 29 24.48 21.68 -11.36
N ASP A 30 23.81 20.54 -11.45
CA ASP A 30 23.75 19.54 -10.39
C ASP A 30 24.82 18.44 -10.56
N TRP A 31 25.15 17.78 -9.45
CA TRP A 31 26.02 16.61 -9.46
C TRP A 31 25.31 15.45 -10.14
N ALA A 32 25.99 14.78 -11.05
CA ALA A 32 25.54 13.56 -11.70
C ALA A 32 26.63 12.50 -11.56
N GLY A 33 26.28 11.25 -11.24
CA GLY A 33 27.27 10.19 -11.08
C GLY A 33 26.89 8.86 -11.70
N ALA A 34 27.88 7.98 -11.76
CA ALA A 34 27.76 6.63 -12.30
C ALA A 34 28.77 5.68 -11.64
N ARG A 35 28.51 4.38 -11.79
CA ARG A 35 29.42 3.29 -11.39
C ARG A 35 29.91 2.52 -12.61
N ALA A 36 31.05 1.85 -12.48
CA ALA A 36 31.56 0.93 -13.49
C ALA A 36 30.83 -0.42 -13.48
N THR A 37 31.03 -1.21 -14.53
CA THR A 37 30.37 -2.51 -14.74
C THR A 37 30.92 -3.63 -13.84
N GLN A 38 32.11 -3.44 -13.28
CA GLN A 38 32.84 -4.47 -12.51
C GLN A 38 33.13 -3.98 -11.09
N GLY A 39 32.71 -4.78 -10.11
CA GLY A 39 32.98 -4.56 -8.69
C GLY A 39 34.05 -5.51 -8.19
N ILE A 40 34.79 -5.08 -7.17
CA ILE A 40 35.91 -5.80 -6.56
C ILE A 40 35.50 -6.28 -5.18
N ALA A 41 35.60 -7.58 -4.90
CA ALA A 41 35.26 -8.16 -3.59
C ALA A 41 36.46 -8.60 -2.75
N LYS A 42 37.61 -8.90 -3.36
CA LYS A 42 38.83 -9.41 -2.71
C LYS A 42 40.07 -8.87 -3.43
N GLY A 43 41.25 -8.92 -2.81
CA GLY A 43 42.51 -8.53 -3.44
C GLY A 43 42.73 -7.02 -3.56
N LYS A 44 43.74 -6.63 -4.35
CA LYS A 44 44.25 -5.26 -4.45
C LYS A 44 44.11 -4.73 -5.88
N TYR A 45 43.29 -3.70 -6.08
CA TYR A 45 42.92 -3.23 -7.41
C TYR A 45 43.09 -1.73 -7.61
N TYR A 46 43.31 -1.36 -8.87
CA TYR A 46 43.66 -0.02 -9.31
C TYR A 46 42.97 0.37 -10.63
N TYR A 47 42.53 1.63 -10.71
CA TYR A 47 42.16 2.28 -11.96
C TYR A 47 42.58 3.76 -11.96
N GLU A 48 42.64 4.37 -13.14
CA GLU A 48 42.95 5.78 -13.32
C GLU A 48 41.79 6.51 -13.99
N ALA A 49 41.63 7.79 -13.68
CA ALA A 49 40.81 8.70 -14.46
C ALA A 49 41.53 10.04 -14.67
N THR A 50 41.46 10.56 -15.89
CA THR A 50 41.99 11.88 -16.27
C THR A 50 40.82 12.85 -16.43
N VAL A 51 40.94 14.06 -15.86
CA VAL A 51 39.98 15.14 -16.11
C VAL A 51 40.29 15.78 -17.47
N THR A 52 39.30 15.82 -18.37
CA THR A 52 39.50 16.31 -19.75
C THR A 52 38.89 17.68 -20.00
N ASP A 53 38.02 18.16 -19.10
CA ASP A 53 37.37 19.47 -19.21
C ASP A 53 37.22 20.13 -17.83
N GLU A 54 37.06 21.45 -17.82
CA GLU A 54 36.89 22.24 -16.59
C GLU A 54 35.65 21.80 -15.81
N GLY A 55 35.63 22.04 -14.50
CA GLY A 55 34.48 21.78 -13.63
C GLY A 55 34.83 20.98 -12.37
N LEU A 56 33.82 20.45 -11.70
CA LEU A 56 33.99 19.73 -10.43
C LEU A 56 33.76 18.23 -10.61
N CYS A 57 34.69 17.44 -10.08
CA CYS A 57 34.60 15.98 -10.12
C CYS A 57 34.92 15.36 -8.76
N ARG A 58 34.36 14.18 -8.53
CA ARG A 58 34.68 13.27 -7.43
C ARG A 58 34.75 11.85 -7.96
N LEU A 59 35.77 11.09 -7.58
CA LEU A 59 35.94 9.70 -8.00
C LEU A 59 36.37 8.82 -6.83
N GLY A 60 36.14 7.53 -6.93
CA GLY A 60 36.53 6.55 -5.93
C GLY A 60 35.69 5.28 -6.00
N TRP A 61 35.31 4.74 -4.85
CA TRP A 61 34.72 3.40 -4.76
C TRP A 61 33.37 3.45 -4.08
N SER A 62 32.39 2.69 -4.56
CA SER A 62 31.09 2.59 -3.92
C SER A 62 30.48 1.20 -4.04
N THR A 63 29.62 0.83 -3.10
CA THR A 63 28.81 -0.39 -3.23
C THR A 63 27.65 -0.17 -4.20
N ILE A 64 26.97 -1.25 -4.60
CA ILE A 64 25.83 -1.18 -5.51
C ILE A 64 24.62 -0.41 -4.92
N THR A 65 24.49 -0.40 -3.59
CA THR A 65 23.40 0.28 -2.88
C THR A 65 23.71 1.73 -2.53
N ALA A 66 24.90 2.23 -2.88
CA ALA A 66 25.27 3.61 -2.63
C ALA A 66 24.49 4.58 -3.55
N SER A 67 24.23 5.77 -3.02
CA SER A 67 23.86 6.97 -3.76
C SER A 67 24.86 7.22 -4.90
N ARG A 68 24.33 7.67 -6.04
CA ARG A 68 25.15 8.09 -7.19
C ARG A 68 25.85 9.43 -6.97
N ASN A 69 25.62 10.08 -5.82
CA ASN A 69 26.40 11.22 -5.34
C ASN A 69 27.50 10.73 -4.36
N LEU A 70 28.56 10.14 -4.91
CA LEU A 70 29.70 9.52 -4.20
C LEU A 70 30.21 10.31 -2.99
N GLY A 71 30.24 9.67 -1.82
CA GLY A 71 30.73 10.25 -0.56
C GLY A 71 29.68 10.95 0.28
N THR A 72 28.44 11.08 -0.21
CA THR A 72 27.32 11.67 0.56
C THR A 72 26.61 10.69 1.48
N ASP A 73 26.85 9.39 1.32
CA ASP A 73 26.31 8.33 2.16
C ASP A 73 27.42 7.52 2.83
N LYS A 74 27.03 6.52 3.62
CA LYS A 74 27.96 5.64 4.34
C LYS A 74 28.40 4.42 3.50
N GLN A 75 28.23 4.44 2.18
CA GLN A 75 28.52 3.32 1.28
C GLN A 75 29.38 3.70 0.06
N GLY A 76 29.60 5.01 -0.18
CA GLY A 76 30.48 5.54 -1.20
C GLY A 76 31.65 6.33 -0.61
N PHE A 77 32.83 6.15 -1.18
CA PHE A 77 34.10 6.75 -0.77
C PHE A 77 34.66 7.56 -1.93
N GLY A 78 34.71 8.90 -1.77
CA GLY A 78 35.10 9.80 -2.85
C GLY A 78 36.34 10.63 -2.53
N PHE A 79 37.08 10.99 -3.57
CA PHE A 79 38.10 12.04 -3.56
C PHE A 79 37.74 13.09 -4.61
N GLY A 80 37.66 14.36 -4.21
CA GLY A 80 37.15 15.45 -5.04
C GLY A 80 38.22 16.40 -5.54
N GLY A 81 37.94 17.06 -6.66
CA GLY A 81 38.82 18.04 -7.32
C GLY A 81 39.29 19.18 -6.42
N THR A 82 38.60 19.44 -5.31
CA THR A 82 39.00 20.42 -4.28
C THR A 82 40.03 19.91 -3.27
N GLY A 83 40.59 18.70 -3.47
CA GLY A 83 41.58 18.09 -2.57
C GLY A 83 40.98 17.45 -1.31
N LYS A 84 39.66 17.26 -1.28
CA LYS A 84 38.93 16.71 -0.14
C LYS A 84 38.52 15.26 -0.36
N LYS A 85 38.64 14.44 0.68
CA LYS A 85 38.03 13.11 0.75
C LYS A 85 36.60 13.23 1.31
N ALA A 86 35.68 12.39 0.82
CA ALA A 86 34.27 12.44 1.14
C ALA A 86 33.71 11.06 1.53
N PHE A 87 33.07 10.98 2.69
CA PHE A 87 32.38 9.78 3.20
C PHE A 87 31.29 10.19 4.19
N GLY A 88 30.09 9.58 4.12
CA GLY A 88 29.00 9.83 5.07
C GLY A 88 28.48 11.28 5.06
N GLY A 89 28.68 12.03 3.97
CA GLY A 89 28.35 13.45 3.89
C GLY A 89 29.40 14.39 4.53
N GLN A 90 30.50 13.85 5.05
CA GLN A 90 31.61 14.63 5.60
C GLN A 90 32.71 14.83 4.56
N PHE A 91 33.28 16.03 4.51
CA PHE A 91 34.30 16.43 3.54
C PHE A 91 35.55 16.95 4.26
N GLU A 92 36.65 16.22 4.18
CA GLU A 92 37.89 16.47 4.92
C GLU A 92 39.05 16.75 3.97
N ASN A 93 39.94 17.67 4.36
CA ASN A 93 41.19 17.89 3.61
C ASN A 93 42.04 16.62 3.64
N TYR A 94 42.56 16.21 2.50
CA TYR A 94 43.28 14.95 2.37
C TYR A 94 44.43 15.02 1.38
N GLY A 95 44.15 15.41 0.14
CA GLY A 95 45.12 15.42 -0.94
C GLY A 95 45.23 16.79 -1.59
N LEU A 96 45.93 16.84 -2.72
CA LEU A 96 46.02 18.05 -3.53
C LEU A 96 44.77 18.22 -4.40
N ALA A 97 44.33 19.46 -4.57
CA ALA A 97 43.31 19.80 -5.57
C ALA A 97 43.76 19.39 -6.97
N PHE A 98 42.83 19.01 -7.83
CA PHE A 98 43.08 18.54 -9.19
C PHE A 98 42.02 19.05 -10.17
N GLY A 99 42.43 19.20 -11.42
CA GLY A 99 41.59 19.71 -12.50
C GLY A 99 42.04 19.19 -13.85
N VAL A 100 41.78 19.96 -14.91
CA VAL A 100 42.06 19.57 -16.30
C VAL A 100 43.50 19.06 -16.46
N ASN A 101 43.65 17.95 -17.18
CA ASN A 101 44.90 17.21 -17.44
C ASN A 101 45.48 16.42 -16.27
N ASP A 102 44.99 16.60 -15.04
CA ASP A 102 45.41 15.76 -13.92
C ASP A 102 44.83 14.35 -14.03
N THR A 103 45.66 13.35 -13.71
CA THR A 103 45.27 11.94 -13.65
C THR A 103 45.25 11.47 -12.22
N ILE A 104 44.09 10.99 -11.79
CA ILE A 104 43.88 10.49 -10.43
C ILE A 104 43.86 8.98 -10.46
N GLY A 105 44.72 8.39 -9.62
CA GLY A 105 44.73 6.96 -9.38
C GLY A 105 43.87 6.61 -8.18
N CYS A 106 43.03 5.58 -8.31
CA CYS A 106 42.14 5.10 -7.27
C CYS A 106 42.50 3.67 -6.88
N PHE A 107 42.82 3.45 -5.61
CA PHE A 107 43.30 2.18 -5.09
C PHE A 107 42.32 1.61 -4.07
N ILE A 108 42.09 0.31 -4.12
CA ILE A 108 41.38 -0.41 -3.08
C ILE A 108 42.15 -1.68 -2.70
N ASP A 109 42.38 -1.85 -1.41
CA ASP A 109 42.96 -3.06 -0.82
C ASP A 109 41.86 -3.74 0.00
N MET A 110 41.20 -4.76 -0.58
CA MET A 110 40.12 -5.48 0.08
C MET A 110 40.63 -6.49 1.12
N ASP A 111 41.94 -6.79 1.13
CA ASP A 111 42.54 -7.69 2.12
C ASP A 111 42.86 -6.93 3.42
N ALA A 112 43.32 -5.67 3.30
CA ALA A 112 43.53 -4.77 4.43
C ALA A 112 42.31 -3.88 4.74
N HIS A 113 41.29 -3.89 3.88
CA HIS A 113 40.10 -3.04 3.94
C HIS A 113 40.40 -1.54 3.91
N GLN A 114 41.23 -1.10 2.95
CA GLN A 114 41.71 0.29 2.86
C GLN A 114 41.57 0.88 1.46
N ILE A 115 41.32 2.20 1.40
CA ILE A 115 41.22 2.96 0.14
C ILE A 115 42.28 4.07 0.13
N PHE A 116 42.91 4.28 -1.03
CA PHE A 116 43.93 5.31 -1.26
C PHE A 116 43.69 6.03 -2.59
N PHE A 117 44.30 7.20 -2.75
CA PHE A 117 44.31 7.95 -4.01
C PHE A 117 45.71 8.43 -4.35
N SER A 118 45.94 8.75 -5.62
CA SER A 118 47.14 9.44 -6.10
C SER A 118 46.77 10.56 -7.06
N LYS A 119 47.68 11.54 -7.21
CA LYS A 119 47.61 12.56 -8.27
C LYS A 119 48.87 12.48 -9.11
N ASN A 120 48.72 12.32 -10.42
CA ASN A 120 49.82 12.26 -11.39
C ASN A 120 50.95 11.28 -10.98
N GLY A 121 50.55 10.13 -10.40
CA GLY A 121 51.46 9.09 -9.92
C GLY A 121 52.00 9.28 -8.49
N SER A 122 51.85 10.47 -7.90
CA SER A 122 52.20 10.71 -6.50
C SER A 122 51.10 10.19 -5.57
N ARG A 123 51.33 9.06 -4.92
CA ARG A 123 50.39 8.42 -3.99
C ARG A 123 50.31 9.18 -2.66
N PHE A 124 49.10 9.41 -2.19
CA PHE A 124 48.83 10.00 -0.88
C PHE A 124 48.77 8.94 0.22
N ASP A 125 48.72 9.39 1.48
CA ASP A 125 48.48 8.53 2.63
C ASP A 125 47.11 7.82 2.55
N LYS A 126 46.84 6.90 3.46
CA LYS A 126 45.55 6.20 3.55
C LYS A 126 44.38 7.18 3.63
N ALA A 127 43.38 7.03 2.74
CA ALA A 127 42.19 7.88 2.72
C ALA A 127 41.14 7.39 3.72
N PHE A 128 40.82 6.09 3.65
CA PHE A 128 39.73 5.47 4.41
C PHE A 128 40.08 4.06 4.88
N ASP A 129 39.55 3.70 6.05
CA ASP A 129 39.35 2.31 6.48
C ASP A 129 37.89 1.93 6.17
N ILE A 130 37.68 0.81 5.47
CA ILE A 130 36.34 0.35 5.09
C ILE A 130 35.65 -0.21 6.36
N PRO A 131 34.44 0.27 6.72
CA PRO A 131 33.69 -0.25 7.87
C PRO A 131 33.41 -1.75 7.77
N THR A 132 33.42 -2.45 8.91
CA THR A 132 33.24 -3.91 9.00
C THR A 132 31.95 -4.42 8.36
N GLN A 133 30.89 -3.62 8.40
CA GLN A 133 29.60 -3.93 7.76
C GLN A 133 29.69 -4.05 6.24
N LEU A 134 30.68 -3.41 5.61
CA LEU A 134 30.86 -3.39 4.16
C LEU A 134 31.93 -4.37 3.67
N HIS A 135 32.63 -5.09 4.56
CA HIS A 135 33.72 -6.01 4.19
C HIS A 135 33.29 -7.15 3.25
N ARG A 136 32.00 -7.51 3.26
CA ARG A 136 31.43 -8.56 2.39
C ARG A 136 30.81 -8.02 1.10
N MET A 137 30.82 -6.71 0.90
CA MET A 137 30.20 -6.07 -0.26
C MET A 137 31.24 -5.86 -1.37
N PRO A 138 30.86 -6.05 -2.64
CA PRO A 138 31.71 -5.65 -3.75
C PRO A 138 31.73 -4.12 -3.90
N PHE A 139 32.90 -3.59 -4.26
CA PHE A 139 33.14 -2.17 -4.50
C PHE A 139 33.39 -1.87 -5.97
N TYR A 140 32.62 -0.95 -6.52
CA TYR A 140 32.67 -0.53 -7.91
C TYR A 140 33.42 0.80 -8.02
N PRO A 141 34.32 0.96 -9.03
CA PRO A 141 34.76 2.27 -9.45
C PRO A 141 33.56 3.18 -9.70
N ALA A 142 33.62 4.39 -9.18
CA ALA A 142 32.50 5.33 -9.20
C ALA A 142 33.01 6.75 -9.43
N ALA A 143 32.18 7.56 -10.06
CA ALA A 143 32.47 8.96 -10.29
C ALA A 143 31.22 9.81 -10.29
N VAL A 144 31.41 11.08 -9.95
CA VAL A 144 30.39 12.12 -9.97
C VAL A 144 31.02 13.36 -10.55
N VAL A 145 30.34 14.00 -11.50
CA VAL A 145 30.81 15.18 -12.19
C VAL A 145 29.72 16.25 -12.22
N LYS A 146 30.14 17.52 -12.18
CA LYS A 146 29.29 18.70 -12.25
C LYS A 146 29.96 19.69 -13.19
N ASN A 147 29.30 19.95 -14.33
CA ASN A 147 29.85 20.71 -15.45
C ASN A 147 31.28 20.27 -15.84
N ALA A 148 31.57 18.96 -15.87
CA ALA A 148 32.91 18.43 -16.12
C ALA A 148 32.89 17.17 -16.99
N GLU A 149 34.05 16.83 -17.55
CA GLU A 149 34.30 15.61 -18.32
C GLU A 149 35.54 14.87 -17.80
N MET A 150 35.46 13.55 -17.77
CA MET A 150 36.54 12.67 -17.34
C MET A 150 36.66 11.43 -18.22
N ARG A 151 37.88 10.96 -18.43
CA ARG A 151 38.20 9.71 -19.13
C ARG A 151 38.78 8.69 -18.17
N PHE A 152 38.21 7.48 -18.16
CA PHE A 152 38.61 6.36 -17.31
C PHE A 152 39.52 5.38 -18.04
N ASN A 153 40.46 4.79 -17.31
CA ASN A 153 41.22 3.62 -17.73
C ASN A 153 41.16 2.58 -16.61
N PHE A 154 40.49 1.46 -16.87
CA PHE A 154 40.38 0.33 -15.93
C PHE A 154 41.49 -0.72 -16.13
N GLY A 155 42.41 -0.52 -17.08
CA GLY A 155 43.49 -1.45 -17.39
C GLY A 155 43.46 -2.06 -18.79
N ALA A 156 42.52 -1.63 -19.65
CA ALA A 156 42.48 -2.03 -21.05
C ALA A 156 43.62 -1.39 -21.86
N GLN A 157 44.09 -0.22 -21.43
CA GLN A 157 45.28 0.46 -21.96
C GLN A 157 46.35 0.56 -20.86
N PRO A 158 47.64 0.67 -21.20
CA PRO A 158 48.69 0.94 -20.22
C PRO A 158 48.34 2.17 -19.36
N PHE A 159 48.48 2.04 -18.05
CA PHE A 159 48.29 3.16 -17.12
C PHE A 159 49.32 4.25 -17.37
N LYS A 160 48.92 5.52 -17.22
CA LYS A 160 49.86 6.66 -17.26
C LYS A 160 50.83 6.59 -16.09
N HIS A 161 50.36 6.10 -14.94
CA HIS A 161 51.16 5.92 -13.74
C HIS A 161 51.01 4.50 -13.20
N PRO A 162 51.85 3.55 -13.68
CA PRO A 162 51.84 2.18 -13.18
C PRO A 162 52.07 2.13 -11.67
N CYS A 163 51.32 1.27 -10.96
CA CYS A 163 51.48 1.07 -9.53
C CYS A 163 51.82 -0.39 -9.19
N PRO A 164 53.07 -0.68 -8.77
CA PRO A 164 53.44 -2.01 -8.31
C PRO A 164 52.61 -2.46 -7.10
N GLY A 165 52.17 -3.72 -7.10
CA GLY A 165 51.43 -4.34 -5.99
C GLY A 165 49.90 -4.18 -6.05
N PHE A 166 49.37 -3.52 -7.09
CA PHE A 166 47.93 -3.46 -7.38
C PHE A 166 47.67 -3.95 -8.80
N GLU A 167 46.62 -4.75 -8.97
CA GLU A 167 46.19 -5.21 -10.28
C GLU A 167 45.19 -4.25 -10.91
N ALA A 168 45.13 -4.25 -12.24
CA ALA A 168 44.13 -3.44 -12.93
C ALA A 168 42.72 -3.98 -12.67
N VAL A 169 41.73 -3.11 -12.48
CA VAL A 169 40.32 -3.52 -12.32
C VAL A 169 39.86 -4.46 -13.45
N ALA A 170 40.30 -4.21 -14.68
CA ALA A 170 39.98 -5.05 -15.84
C ALA A 170 40.55 -6.47 -15.78
N ARG A 171 41.50 -6.77 -14.89
CA ARG A 171 42.06 -8.11 -14.68
C ARG A 171 41.39 -8.89 -13.57
N CYS A 172 40.40 -8.30 -12.89
CA CYS A 172 39.69 -8.96 -11.80
C CYS A 172 38.96 -10.23 -12.29
N PRO A 173 39.28 -11.42 -11.75
CA PRO A 173 38.59 -12.66 -12.11
C PRO A 173 37.08 -12.59 -11.88
N ARG A 174 36.29 -13.15 -12.80
CA ARG A 174 34.81 -13.05 -12.79
C ARG A 174 34.14 -13.70 -11.57
N ASP A 175 34.81 -14.64 -10.89
CA ASP A 175 34.38 -15.27 -9.64
C ASP A 175 34.60 -14.38 -8.41
N GLN A 176 35.48 -13.39 -8.51
CA GLN A 176 35.75 -12.38 -7.47
C GLN A 176 35.12 -11.01 -7.78
N ALA A 177 34.52 -10.91 -8.96
CA ALA A 177 33.82 -9.74 -9.44
C ALA A 177 32.40 -9.69 -8.87
N GLY A 178 32.06 -8.62 -8.15
CA GLY A 178 30.66 -8.23 -8.05
C GLY A 178 30.22 -7.75 -9.43
N GLN A 179 29.32 -8.45 -10.10
CA GLN A 179 28.78 -7.95 -11.37
C GLN A 179 27.80 -6.81 -11.07
N SER A 180 28.04 -5.62 -11.64
CA SER A 180 26.95 -4.67 -11.88
C SER A 180 25.98 -5.37 -12.81
N ALA A 181 24.68 -5.26 -12.55
CA ALA A 181 23.64 -6.01 -13.23
C ALA A 181 23.67 -5.84 -14.77
N ALA A 182 24.47 -6.65 -15.46
CA ALA A 182 24.45 -6.92 -16.88
C ALA A 182 25.56 -7.94 -17.24
N GLY A 183 25.26 -9.25 -17.19
CA GLY A 183 26.16 -10.23 -17.81
C GLY A 183 26.25 -11.65 -17.24
N SER A 184 25.12 -12.37 -17.19
CA SER A 184 24.99 -13.83 -17.25
C SER A 184 25.18 -14.71 -15.98
N ALA A 185 24.09 -15.44 -15.72
CA ALA A 185 24.02 -16.79 -15.12
C ALA A 185 24.13 -16.97 -13.59
N ASN A 186 23.26 -16.29 -12.83
CA ASN A 186 22.31 -16.98 -11.96
C ASN A 186 21.11 -16.04 -11.70
N GLN A 187 20.09 -16.09 -12.57
CA GLN A 187 18.92 -15.21 -12.48
C GLN A 187 18.24 -15.39 -11.12
N LYS A 188 18.44 -14.46 -10.18
CA LYS A 188 17.40 -14.18 -9.19
C LYS A 188 16.17 -13.78 -9.98
N LYS A 189 15.16 -14.64 -9.97
CA LYS A 189 13.91 -14.46 -10.70
C LYS A 189 13.12 -13.33 -10.04
N SER A 190 13.32 -12.11 -10.53
CA SER A 190 12.59 -10.90 -10.11
C SER A 190 11.26 -10.79 -10.89
N PRO A 191 10.15 -10.42 -10.23
CA PRO A 191 8.85 -10.27 -10.88
C PRO A 191 8.83 -9.13 -11.91
N SER A 192 8.02 -9.33 -12.95
CA SER A 192 7.70 -8.29 -13.94
C SER A 192 6.59 -7.36 -13.47
N ALA A 193 5.73 -7.81 -12.56
CA ALA A 193 4.61 -7.03 -12.03
C ALA A 193 4.52 -7.17 -10.50
N LEU A 194 4.20 -6.07 -9.83
CA LEU A 194 3.93 -6.01 -8.40
C LEU A 194 2.55 -5.38 -8.18
N ILE A 195 1.68 -6.09 -7.45
CA ILE A 195 0.35 -5.65 -7.04
C ILE A 195 0.35 -5.51 -5.52
N LEU A 196 0.00 -4.31 -5.04
CA LEU A 196 -0.08 -3.99 -3.62
C LEU A 196 -1.52 -3.79 -3.19
N GLU A 197 -1.92 -4.54 -2.15
CA GLU A 197 -3.25 -4.50 -1.56
C GLU A 197 -3.24 -4.08 -0.10
N PRO A 198 -4.26 -3.35 0.39
CA PRO A 198 -4.31 -2.92 1.78
C PRO A 198 -4.64 -4.05 2.77
N SER A 199 -5.15 -5.19 2.31
CA SER A 199 -5.49 -6.32 3.18
C SER A 199 -5.03 -7.65 2.61
N ARG A 200 -4.87 -8.64 3.49
CA ARG A 200 -4.52 -10.01 3.09
C ARG A 200 -5.64 -10.63 2.25
N GLU A 201 -6.87 -10.33 2.61
CA GLU A 201 -8.09 -10.87 2.01
C GLU A 201 -8.23 -10.40 0.55
N LEU A 202 -7.96 -9.12 0.26
CA LEU A 202 -7.92 -8.58 -1.11
C LEU A 202 -6.77 -9.18 -1.92
N ALA A 203 -5.57 -9.25 -1.33
CA ALA A 203 -4.42 -9.85 -2.00
C ALA A 203 -4.69 -11.31 -2.40
N THR A 204 -5.37 -12.05 -1.51
CA THR A 204 -5.76 -13.43 -1.77
C THR A 204 -6.82 -13.50 -2.88
N GLN A 205 -7.81 -12.60 -2.89
CA GLN A 205 -8.82 -12.54 -3.96
C GLN A 205 -8.19 -12.27 -5.33
N ILE A 206 -7.29 -11.29 -5.42
CA ILE A 206 -6.59 -10.99 -6.67
C ILE A 206 -5.72 -12.17 -7.09
N TYR A 207 -5.00 -12.79 -6.15
CA TYR A 207 -4.25 -14.01 -6.42
C TYR A 207 -5.13 -15.11 -7.01
N ASP A 208 -6.27 -15.40 -6.38
CA ASP A 208 -7.21 -16.43 -6.84
C ASP A 208 -7.77 -16.11 -8.24
N GLN A 209 -8.10 -14.84 -8.51
CA GLN A 209 -8.54 -14.39 -9.84
C GLN A 209 -7.43 -14.54 -10.90
N LEU A 210 -6.20 -14.14 -10.58
CA LEU A 210 -5.06 -14.33 -11.47
C LEU A 210 -4.79 -15.82 -11.75
N MET A 211 -5.01 -16.69 -10.76
CA MET A 211 -4.92 -18.15 -10.94
C MET A 211 -6.03 -18.70 -11.83
N LEU A 212 -7.23 -18.08 -11.86
CA LEU A 212 -8.27 -18.41 -12.84
C LEU A 212 -7.87 -17.99 -14.25
N PHE A 213 -7.36 -16.76 -14.44
CA PHE A 213 -6.88 -16.30 -15.73
C PHE A 213 -5.71 -17.13 -16.25
N LYS A 214 -4.77 -17.51 -15.36
CA LYS A 214 -3.62 -18.36 -15.68
C LYS A 214 -4.01 -19.64 -16.42
N LYS A 215 -5.17 -20.24 -16.11
CA LYS A 215 -5.63 -21.51 -16.73
C LYS A 215 -5.78 -21.43 -18.25
N TYR A 216 -5.97 -20.23 -18.80
CA TYR A 216 -6.20 -19.99 -20.22
C TYR A 216 -4.99 -19.41 -20.94
N LEU A 217 -3.87 -19.21 -20.25
CA LEU A 217 -2.64 -18.71 -20.84
C LEU A 217 -1.78 -19.88 -21.33
N GLU A 218 -1.26 -19.77 -22.55
CA GLU A 218 -0.31 -20.75 -23.11
C GLU A 218 1.06 -20.70 -22.41
N SER A 219 1.37 -19.57 -21.75
CA SER A 219 2.63 -19.36 -21.03
C SER A 219 2.52 -19.70 -19.54
N ASP A 220 3.54 -20.35 -18.99
CA ASP A 220 3.60 -20.65 -17.54
C ASP A 220 4.03 -19.41 -16.74
N ILE A 221 3.05 -18.57 -16.40
CA ILE A 221 3.25 -17.39 -15.54
C ILE A 221 3.17 -17.83 -14.07
N ARG A 222 4.20 -17.55 -13.27
CA ARG A 222 4.16 -17.82 -11.82
C ARG A 222 3.68 -16.61 -11.04
N ILE A 223 2.65 -16.82 -10.24
CA ILE A 223 2.06 -15.80 -9.38
C ILE A 223 2.40 -16.17 -7.94
N GLY A 224 2.88 -15.20 -7.15
CA GLY A 224 3.23 -15.39 -5.73
C GLY A 224 2.40 -14.49 -4.81
N LEU A 225 2.01 -15.01 -3.64
CA LEU A 225 1.19 -14.30 -2.65
C LEU A 225 2.00 -13.97 -1.38
N PHE A 226 2.24 -12.69 -1.16
CA PHE A 226 3.09 -12.16 -0.10
C PHE A 226 2.28 -11.39 0.94
N VAL A 227 1.65 -12.13 1.85
CA VAL A 227 0.81 -11.60 2.92
C VAL A 227 1.29 -12.07 4.29
N GLY A 228 0.89 -11.37 5.35
CA GLY A 228 1.14 -11.80 6.74
C GLY A 228 0.37 -13.06 7.12
N GLY A 229 0.84 -13.78 8.14
CA GLY A 229 0.19 -14.99 8.66
C GLY A 229 0.46 -16.29 7.88
N VAL A 230 1.19 -16.22 6.77
CA VAL A 230 1.70 -17.39 6.04
C VAL A 230 3.10 -17.74 6.55
N ALA A 231 3.43 -19.03 6.66
CA ALA A 231 4.74 -19.46 7.13
C ALA A 231 5.85 -18.91 6.22
N ALA A 232 6.84 -18.23 6.82
CA ALA A 232 7.93 -17.60 6.06
C ALA A 232 8.71 -18.60 5.19
N LYS A 233 8.76 -19.87 5.60
CA LYS A 233 9.40 -20.96 4.84
C LYS A 233 8.73 -21.19 3.48
N ASP A 234 7.41 -21.09 3.41
CA ASP A 234 6.64 -21.39 2.20
C ASP A 234 6.78 -20.26 1.19
N GLN A 235 6.66 -19.01 1.64
CA GLN A 235 6.93 -17.83 0.81
C GLN A 235 8.38 -17.80 0.30
N MET A 236 9.33 -18.26 1.11
CA MET A 236 10.72 -18.36 0.68
C MET A 236 10.94 -19.47 -0.35
N ALA A 237 10.21 -20.58 -0.24
CA ALA A 237 10.24 -21.64 -1.26
C ALA A 237 9.66 -21.15 -2.59
N GLU A 238 8.57 -20.36 -2.57
CA GLU A 238 8.00 -19.73 -3.76
C GLU A 238 8.97 -18.76 -4.42
N LEU A 239 9.58 -17.86 -3.65
CA LEU A 239 10.57 -16.92 -4.17
C LEU A 239 11.79 -17.61 -4.80
N ARG A 240 12.24 -18.72 -4.22
CA ARG A 240 13.32 -19.54 -4.80
C ARG A 240 12.93 -20.19 -6.12
N ARG A 241 11.66 -20.59 -6.28
CA ARG A 241 11.13 -21.09 -7.57
C ARG A 241 11.01 -19.98 -8.61
N GLY A 242 10.84 -18.74 -8.14
CA GLY A 242 10.72 -17.52 -8.92
C GLY A 242 9.28 -17.14 -9.16
N VAL A 243 9.04 -15.84 -9.22
CA VAL A 243 7.72 -15.25 -9.33
C VAL A 243 7.75 -14.23 -10.45
N ASP A 244 6.77 -14.30 -11.34
CA ASP A 244 6.61 -13.41 -12.49
C ASP A 244 5.64 -12.26 -12.14
N ILE A 245 4.60 -12.54 -11.32
CA ILE A 245 3.67 -11.55 -10.75
C ILE A 245 3.65 -11.72 -9.23
N ALA A 246 4.05 -10.66 -8.50
CA ALA A 246 3.99 -10.62 -7.05
C ALA A 246 2.72 -9.88 -6.60
N VAL A 247 1.91 -10.51 -5.76
CA VAL A 247 0.73 -9.89 -5.12
C VAL A 247 0.96 -9.89 -3.62
N GLY A 248 0.74 -8.78 -2.91
CA GLY A 248 0.95 -8.78 -1.47
C GLY A 248 0.55 -7.51 -0.75
N THR A 249 0.67 -7.54 0.58
CA THR A 249 0.44 -6.35 1.41
C THR A 249 1.73 -5.52 1.55
N PRO A 250 1.66 -4.18 1.61
CA PRO A 250 2.85 -3.32 1.61
C PRO A 250 3.88 -3.69 2.69
N GLY A 251 3.44 -3.96 3.92
CA GLY A 251 4.34 -4.34 5.00
C GLY A 251 5.11 -5.63 4.70
N ARG A 252 4.43 -6.67 4.20
CA ARG A 252 5.08 -7.94 3.90
C ARG A 252 6.01 -7.85 2.69
N VAL A 253 5.62 -7.09 1.66
CA VAL A 253 6.47 -6.84 0.50
C VAL A 253 7.71 -6.06 0.91
N ASP A 254 7.58 -5.00 1.73
CA ASP A 254 8.71 -4.21 2.22
C ASP A 254 9.71 -5.05 3.03
N ASP A 255 9.24 -5.96 3.89
CA ASP A 255 10.10 -6.90 4.62
C ASP A 255 10.94 -7.78 3.67
N LEU A 256 10.31 -8.31 2.62
CA LEU A 256 10.97 -9.19 1.65
C LEU A 256 11.97 -8.43 0.78
N VAL A 257 11.66 -7.18 0.44
CA VAL A 257 12.56 -6.28 -0.29
C VAL A 257 13.74 -5.87 0.58
N THR A 258 13.48 -5.44 1.82
CA THR A 258 14.51 -4.99 2.76
C THR A 258 15.47 -6.12 3.14
N SER A 259 14.99 -7.36 3.25
CA SER A 259 15.82 -8.53 3.50
C SER A 259 16.58 -9.04 2.26
N GLY A 260 16.35 -8.46 1.08
CA GLY A 260 16.97 -8.88 -0.20
C GLY A 260 16.43 -10.21 -0.76
N SER A 261 15.30 -10.67 -0.21
CA SER A 261 14.60 -11.90 -0.60
C SER A 261 13.76 -11.72 -1.86
N LEU A 262 13.14 -10.54 -2.02
CA LEU A 262 12.39 -10.13 -3.20
C LEU A 262 13.17 -9.01 -3.90
N ASP A 263 13.55 -9.25 -5.14
CA ASP A 263 14.25 -8.27 -5.98
C ASP A 263 13.24 -7.54 -6.87
N LEU A 264 13.22 -6.20 -6.83
CA LEU A 264 12.32 -5.36 -7.64
C LEU A 264 12.95 -4.86 -8.95
N SER A 265 14.21 -5.23 -9.23
CA SER A 265 15.00 -4.71 -10.35
C SER A 265 14.40 -4.94 -11.74
N ARG A 266 13.41 -5.84 -11.88
CA ARG A 266 12.74 -6.14 -13.16
C ARG A 266 11.26 -5.81 -13.17
N VAL A 267 10.74 -5.14 -12.14
CA VAL A 267 9.34 -4.73 -12.09
C VAL A 267 9.08 -3.66 -13.15
N ARG A 268 8.11 -3.93 -14.01
CA ARG A 268 7.66 -3.04 -15.11
C ARG A 268 6.25 -2.52 -14.92
N PHE A 269 5.46 -3.23 -14.11
CA PHE A 269 4.09 -2.87 -13.77
C PHE A 269 3.98 -2.77 -12.25
N LEU A 270 3.60 -1.61 -11.75
CA LEU A 270 3.29 -1.40 -10.33
C LEU A 270 1.81 -1.04 -10.21
N ILE A 271 1.05 -1.87 -9.51
CA ILE A 271 -0.38 -1.69 -9.30
C ILE A 271 -0.62 -1.44 -7.82
N LEU A 272 -1.32 -0.34 -7.52
CA LEU A 272 -1.87 -0.05 -6.20
C LEU A 272 -3.39 -0.17 -6.31
N ASP A 273 -3.96 -1.24 -5.77
CA ASP A 273 -5.42 -1.37 -5.67
C ASP A 273 -5.90 -0.88 -4.30
N GLU A 274 -7.17 -0.47 -4.22
CA GLU A 274 -7.76 0.21 -3.06
C GLU A 274 -6.80 1.27 -2.45
N ALA A 275 -6.29 2.19 -3.28
CA ALA A 275 -5.25 3.14 -2.87
C ALA A 275 -5.68 4.04 -1.71
N ASP A 276 -6.96 4.38 -1.60
CA ASP A 276 -7.54 5.03 -0.44
C ASP A 276 -7.47 4.17 0.84
N GLY A 277 -7.75 2.88 0.73
CA GLY A 277 -7.55 1.89 1.79
C GLY A 277 -6.07 1.77 2.21
N LEU A 278 -5.15 1.77 1.25
CA LEU A 278 -3.70 1.75 1.50
C LEU A 278 -3.25 2.98 2.31
N LEU A 279 -3.71 4.17 1.90
CA LEU A 279 -3.37 5.45 2.54
C LEU A 279 -4.02 5.57 3.93
N ALA A 280 -5.27 5.17 4.09
CA ALA A 280 -5.99 5.20 5.36
C ALA A 280 -5.32 4.33 6.44
N GLN A 281 -4.62 3.27 6.04
CA GLN A 281 -3.84 2.42 6.94
C GLN A 281 -2.41 2.94 7.21
N GLY A 282 -2.04 4.10 6.68
CA GLY A 282 -0.74 4.72 6.91
C GLY A 282 0.40 4.17 6.04
N HIS A 283 0.10 3.42 4.96
CA HIS A 283 1.14 2.79 4.13
C HIS A 283 1.89 3.73 3.18
N ARG A 284 1.63 5.05 3.20
CA ARG A 284 2.24 6.01 2.26
C ARG A 284 3.77 5.92 2.21
N GLN A 285 4.41 5.85 3.37
CA GLN A 285 5.88 5.76 3.45
C GLN A 285 6.43 4.44 2.89
N LEU A 286 5.71 3.33 3.12
CA LEU A 286 6.07 2.01 2.61
C LEU A 286 5.93 1.95 1.09
N ILE A 287 4.83 2.50 0.55
CA ILE A 287 4.62 2.62 -0.90
C ILE A 287 5.74 3.45 -1.53
N GLN A 288 6.11 4.59 -0.93
CA GLN A 288 7.21 5.41 -1.44
C GLN A 288 8.54 4.64 -1.45
N LYS A 289 8.83 3.88 -0.39
CA LYS A 289 10.04 3.07 -0.29
C LYS A 289 10.08 1.96 -1.34
N ILE A 290 8.97 1.24 -1.54
CA ILE A 290 8.84 0.22 -2.57
C ILE A 290 8.99 0.86 -3.96
N PHE A 291 8.27 1.95 -4.24
CA PHE A 291 8.38 2.69 -5.49
C PHE A 291 9.82 3.12 -5.78
N ASN A 292 10.54 3.63 -4.77
CA ASN A 292 11.95 4.00 -4.91
C ASN A 292 12.85 2.82 -5.30
N GLY A 293 12.51 1.60 -4.88
CA GLY A 293 13.22 0.37 -5.27
C GLY A 293 12.89 -0.18 -6.67
N VAL A 294 11.83 0.31 -7.32
CA VAL A 294 11.44 -0.12 -8.68
C VAL A 294 12.15 0.73 -9.75
N PRO A 295 12.68 0.17 -10.86
CA PRO A 295 13.23 0.97 -11.96
C PRO A 295 12.16 1.84 -12.64
N LYS A 296 12.47 3.11 -12.90
CA LYS A 296 11.54 4.05 -13.56
C LYS A 296 11.72 4.07 -15.08
N ASP A 297 12.96 3.87 -15.52
CA ASP A 297 13.34 3.65 -16.90
C ASP A 297 13.94 2.25 -17.01
N LEU A 298 13.44 1.46 -17.95
CA LEU A 298 13.86 0.08 -18.22
C LEU A 298 14.84 0.07 -19.40
N ASP A 299 15.73 -0.92 -19.42
CA ASP A 299 16.85 -1.06 -20.38
C ASP A 299 16.45 -1.05 -21.87
N ASN A 300 15.17 -1.22 -22.18
CA ASN A 300 14.61 -1.21 -23.54
C ASN A 300 13.93 0.13 -23.91
N GLY A 301 14.18 1.20 -23.14
CA GLY A 301 13.57 2.51 -23.36
C GLY A 301 12.07 2.56 -23.09
N ARG A 302 11.56 1.61 -22.28
CA ARG A 302 10.19 1.62 -21.73
C ARG A 302 10.24 2.16 -20.30
N ARG A 303 9.16 2.80 -19.88
CA ARG A 303 9.01 3.30 -18.51
C ARG A 303 8.22 2.33 -17.66
N LEU A 304 8.36 2.48 -16.33
CA LEU A 304 7.45 1.86 -15.37
C LEU A 304 6.00 2.26 -15.72
N GLN A 305 5.15 1.26 -15.94
CA GLN A 305 3.72 1.48 -16.02
C GLN A 305 3.15 1.37 -14.60
N MET A 306 2.43 2.40 -14.17
CA MET A 306 1.77 2.41 -12.87
C MET A 306 0.26 2.49 -13.05
N ILE A 307 -0.48 1.69 -12.27
CA ILE A 307 -1.93 1.70 -12.21
C ILE A 307 -2.33 1.94 -10.75
N VAL A 308 -3.23 2.88 -10.52
CA VAL A 308 -3.76 3.18 -9.20
C VAL A 308 -5.28 3.08 -9.28
N CYS A 309 -5.84 2.10 -8.60
CA CYS A 309 -7.27 1.90 -8.47
C CYS A 309 -7.71 2.41 -7.09
N SER A 310 -8.77 3.21 -7.07
CA SER A 310 -9.34 3.77 -5.84
C SER A 310 -10.81 4.08 -6.06
N ALA A 311 -11.64 3.88 -5.03
CA ALA A 311 -13.03 4.33 -5.11
C ALA A 311 -13.13 5.85 -5.00
N THR A 312 -12.20 6.48 -4.28
CA THR A 312 -12.20 7.92 -3.98
C THR A 312 -11.10 8.66 -4.75
N LEU A 313 -11.15 8.58 -6.09
CA LEU A 313 -10.18 9.25 -6.99
C LEU A 313 -10.08 10.77 -6.73
N HIS A 314 -11.14 11.37 -6.19
CA HIS A 314 -11.19 12.81 -5.92
C HIS A 314 -10.61 13.25 -4.59
N SER A 315 -10.29 12.31 -3.70
CA SER A 315 -9.71 12.62 -2.39
C SER A 315 -8.34 13.29 -2.55
N ASN A 316 -8.05 14.25 -1.66
CA ASN A 316 -6.79 14.99 -1.69
C ASN A 316 -5.58 14.06 -1.55
N ASP A 317 -5.69 13.02 -0.73
CA ASP A 317 -4.60 12.09 -0.46
C ASP A 317 -4.24 11.22 -1.68
N VAL A 318 -5.26 10.73 -2.40
CA VAL A 318 -5.06 9.93 -3.63
C VAL A 318 -4.52 10.81 -4.75
N LYS A 319 -5.04 12.04 -4.91
CA LYS A 319 -4.51 13.02 -5.88
C LYS A 319 -3.05 13.39 -5.61
N ALA A 320 -2.70 13.61 -4.34
CA ALA A 320 -1.31 13.86 -3.95
C ALA A 320 -0.43 12.65 -4.25
N LEU A 321 -0.87 11.43 -3.92
CA LEU A 321 -0.11 10.20 -4.23
C LEU A 321 0.14 10.04 -5.74
N ALA A 322 -0.89 10.24 -6.56
CA ALA A 322 -0.77 10.16 -8.01
C ALA A 322 0.20 11.21 -8.57
N THR A 323 0.14 12.44 -8.03
CA THR A 323 1.04 13.54 -8.42
C THR A 323 2.49 13.26 -8.03
N ASP A 324 2.72 12.66 -6.86
CA ASP A 324 4.06 12.37 -6.35
C ASP A 324 4.72 11.19 -7.08
N LEU A 325 3.95 10.18 -7.49
CA LEU A 325 4.48 8.91 -8.00
C LEU A 325 4.36 8.72 -9.51
N MET A 326 3.31 9.26 -10.14
CA MET A 326 2.97 8.94 -11.52
C MET A 326 3.43 10.03 -12.49
N HIS A 327 3.94 9.62 -13.65
CA HIS A 327 4.34 10.53 -14.71
C HIS A 327 3.19 10.70 -15.73
N PHE A 328 2.48 11.83 -15.66
CA PHE A 328 1.37 12.19 -16.57
C PHE A 328 0.24 11.13 -16.62
N PRO A 329 -0.43 10.85 -15.48
CA PRO A 329 -1.47 9.82 -15.41
C PRO A 329 -2.71 10.21 -16.22
N THR A 330 -3.34 9.21 -16.84
CA THR A 330 -4.70 9.35 -17.41
C THR A 330 -5.72 9.02 -16.33
N TRP A 331 -6.65 9.94 -16.08
CA TRP A 331 -7.72 9.76 -15.11
C TRP A 331 -8.93 9.11 -15.78
N ILE A 332 -9.30 7.93 -15.32
CA ILE A 332 -10.51 7.23 -15.76
C ILE A 332 -11.49 7.24 -14.58
N ASP A 333 -12.44 8.17 -14.61
CA ASP A 333 -13.50 8.27 -13.62
C ASP A 333 -14.79 7.70 -14.20
N LEU A 334 -15.20 6.53 -13.70
CA LEU A 334 -16.39 5.82 -14.16
C LEU A 334 -17.69 6.28 -13.47
N LYS A 335 -17.60 6.99 -12.33
CA LYS A 335 -18.76 7.33 -11.50
C LYS A 335 -19.08 8.82 -11.45
N GLY A 336 -18.10 9.69 -11.70
CA GLY A 336 -18.28 11.12 -11.44
C GLY A 336 -18.36 11.38 -9.93
N LYS A 337 -19.43 12.02 -9.44
CA LYS A 337 -19.64 12.21 -7.99
C LYS A 337 -20.07 10.89 -7.34
N ASP A 338 -19.67 10.67 -6.08
CA ASP A 338 -20.05 9.45 -5.35
C ASP A 338 -21.58 9.34 -5.24
N ALA A 339 -22.16 8.40 -5.99
CA ALA A 339 -23.59 8.13 -5.98
C ALA A 339 -23.88 6.77 -5.35
N VAL A 340 -25.02 6.68 -4.66
CA VAL A 340 -25.55 5.42 -4.15
C VAL A 340 -26.15 4.66 -5.34
N PRO A 341 -25.79 3.37 -5.55
CA PRO A 341 -26.40 2.59 -6.62
C PRO A 341 -27.92 2.47 -6.42
N ASP A 342 -28.70 2.49 -7.51
CA ASP A 342 -30.16 2.29 -7.47
C ASP A 342 -30.57 0.95 -6.82
N THR A 343 -29.66 -0.01 -6.78
CA THR A 343 -29.84 -1.32 -6.12
C THR A 343 -29.71 -1.27 -4.60
N VAL A 344 -29.37 -0.12 -4.02
CA VAL A 344 -29.18 0.06 -2.57
C VAL A 344 -30.24 1.01 -2.02
N HIS A 345 -31.18 0.47 -1.25
CA HIS A 345 -32.07 1.28 -0.43
C HIS A 345 -31.38 1.66 0.87
N GLN A 346 -31.53 2.91 1.28
CA GLN A 346 -30.95 3.41 2.53
C GLN A 346 -32.02 4.03 3.42
N VAL A 347 -31.98 3.63 4.69
CA VAL A 347 -32.89 4.10 5.72
C VAL A 347 -32.15 4.40 7.01
N CYS A 348 -32.68 5.31 7.83
CA CYS A 348 -32.17 5.60 9.15
C CYS A 348 -33.22 5.34 10.23
N VAL A 349 -32.76 5.00 11.43
CA VAL A 349 -33.59 4.81 12.62
C VAL A 349 -33.03 5.71 13.71
N LYS A 350 -33.85 6.65 14.18
CA LYS A 350 -33.46 7.53 15.28
C LYS A 350 -33.62 6.84 16.63
N VAL A 351 -32.59 6.94 17.45
CA VAL A 351 -32.54 6.37 18.80
C VAL A 351 -32.78 7.50 19.78
N ASN A 352 -34.01 7.55 20.28
CA ASN A 352 -34.45 8.62 21.16
C ASN A 352 -34.12 8.29 22.62
N PRO A 353 -33.28 9.10 23.30
CA PRO A 353 -32.97 8.89 24.72
C PRO A 353 -34.17 9.09 25.63
N ALA A 354 -35.27 9.72 25.20
CA ALA A 354 -36.49 9.83 25.99
C ALA A 354 -37.17 8.46 26.21
N GLN A 355 -36.93 7.47 25.33
CA GLN A 355 -37.53 6.15 25.48
C GLN A 355 -37.04 5.45 26.76
N ASP A 356 -37.95 4.75 27.42
CA ASP A 356 -37.62 3.92 28.57
C ASP A 356 -36.90 2.62 28.15
N LEU A 357 -35.83 2.28 28.88
CA LEU A 357 -34.98 1.13 28.58
C LEU A 357 -35.72 -0.20 28.80
N ALA A 358 -36.56 -0.30 29.83
CA ALA A 358 -37.32 -1.50 30.10
C ALA A 358 -38.42 -1.70 29.04
N SER A 359 -39.06 -0.61 28.61
CA SER A 359 -39.95 -0.64 27.45
C SER A 359 -39.23 -1.07 26.18
N ALA A 360 -38.04 -0.53 25.89
CA ALA A 360 -37.26 -0.91 24.72
C ALA A 360 -36.86 -2.40 24.74
N ALA A 361 -36.42 -2.90 25.89
CA ALA A 361 -36.07 -4.31 26.10
C ALA A 361 -37.27 -5.24 25.91
N LYS A 362 -38.43 -4.88 26.47
CA LYS A 362 -39.67 -5.64 26.34
C LYS A 362 -40.17 -5.67 24.89
N THR A 363 -40.16 -4.53 24.20
CA THR A 363 -40.57 -4.45 22.79
C THR A 363 -39.61 -5.19 21.87
N ALA A 364 -38.33 -5.27 22.22
CA ALA A 364 -37.35 -6.08 21.51
C ALA A 364 -37.54 -7.59 21.76
N GLY A 365 -38.31 -8.02 22.76
CA GLY A 365 -38.39 -9.44 23.13
C GLY A 365 -37.09 -9.97 23.76
N CYS A 366 -36.25 -9.06 24.30
CA CYS A 366 -35.00 -9.42 24.94
C CYS A 366 -35.27 -10.03 26.34
N PRO A 367 -34.61 -11.14 26.75
CA PRO A 367 -34.78 -11.69 28.09
C PRO A 367 -34.43 -10.68 29.19
N GLU A 368 -35.21 -10.64 30.29
CA GLU A 368 -35.09 -9.66 31.39
C GLU A 368 -33.69 -9.51 32.03
N ARG A 369 -32.77 -10.47 31.79
CA ARG A 369 -31.45 -10.52 32.41
C ARG A 369 -30.30 -10.10 31.48
N VAL A 370 -30.58 -9.75 30.23
CA VAL A 370 -29.54 -9.37 29.27
C VAL A 370 -29.31 -7.86 29.34
N ALA A 371 -28.22 -7.47 30.01
CA ALA A 371 -27.79 -6.08 30.10
C ALA A 371 -26.66 -5.81 29.10
N MET A 372 -26.73 -4.66 28.41
CA MET A 372 -25.63 -4.20 27.56
C MET A 372 -24.49 -3.65 28.42
N GLN A 373 -23.27 -4.07 28.11
CA GLN A 373 -22.06 -3.43 28.61
C GLN A 373 -21.68 -2.24 27.72
N THR A 374 -21.43 -1.08 28.33
CA THR A 374 -20.96 0.12 27.62
C THR A 374 -19.43 0.18 27.57
N ASP A 375 -18.89 1.01 26.68
CA ASP A 375 -17.45 1.32 26.51
C ASP A 375 -16.75 1.97 27.74
N GLY A 376 -17.49 2.24 28.81
CA GLY A 376 -16.97 2.77 30.07
C GLY A 376 -16.60 4.26 30.02
N VAL A 377 -16.91 4.98 28.94
CA VAL A 377 -16.56 6.41 28.80
C VAL A 377 -17.18 7.28 29.90
N HIS A 378 -18.35 6.87 30.39
CA HIS A 378 -19.12 7.59 31.41
C HIS A 378 -18.87 7.11 32.85
N VAL A 379 -17.90 6.22 33.10
CA VAL A 379 -17.63 5.71 34.46
C VAL A 379 -17.28 6.86 35.43
N ARG A 380 -16.53 7.86 34.97
CA ARG A 380 -16.21 9.07 35.77
C ARG A 380 -17.37 10.06 35.85
N ASP A 381 -18.31 9.98 34.92
CA ASP A 381 -19.50 10.85 34.85
C ASP A 381 -20.64 10.33 35.72
N ALA A 382 -20.56 9.08 36.22
CA ALA A 382 -21.62 8.40 36.97
C ALA A 382 -22.23 9.21 38.14
N PRO A 383 -21.47 9.95 38.97
CA PRO A 383 -22.05 10.81 40.00
C PRO A 383 -22.94 11.92 39.40
N ASN A 384 -22.47 12.57 38.33
CA ASN A 384 -23.19 13.63 37.62
C ASN A 384 -24.46 13.10 36.94
N ILE A 385 -24.37 11.92 36.32
CA ILE A 385 -25.50 11.27 35.65
C ILE A 385 -26.61 10.93 36.64
N ARG A 386 -26.26 10.52 37.86
CA ARG A 386 -27.24 10.21 38.93
C ARG A 386 -27.94 11.47 39.45
N THR A 387 -27.24 12.59 39.54
CA THR A 387 -27.82 13.85 40.06
C THR A 387 -28.52 14.68 38.98
N HIS A 388 -28.08 14.55 37.72
CA HIS A 388 -28.58 15.30 36.56
C HIS A 388 -28.89 14.35 35.39
N PRO A 389 -30.06 13.68 35.41
CA PRO A 389 -30.43 12.70 34.38
C PRO A 389 -30.67 13.30 32.98
N GLU A 390 -30.84 14.62 32.90
CA GLU A 390 -30.99 15.39 31.65
C GLU A 390 -29.65 15.94 31.13
N SER A 391 -28.53 15.64 31.80
CA SER A 391 -27.21 16.10 31.35
C SER A 391 -26.82 15.45 30.01
N PRO A 392 -25.98 16.11 29.18
CA PRO A 392 -25.49 15.52 27.94
C PRO A 392 -24.83 14.15 28.15
N GLU A 393 -24.08 13.98 29.23
CA GLU A 393 -23.45 12.70 29.59
C GLU A 393 -24.48 11.62 29.93
N ALA A 394 -25.55 11.97 30.65
CA ALA A 394 -26.62 11.04 30.99
C ALA A 394 -27.40 10.58 29.74
N LEU A 395 -27.73 11.53 28.85
CA LEU A 395 -28.41 11.24 27.59
C LEU A 395 -27.53 10.38 26.68
N SER A 396 -26.24 10.68 26.58
CA SER A 396 -25.25 9.87 25.84
C SER A 396 -25.15 8.45 26.39
N GLU A 397 -25.01 8.27 27.72
CA GLU A 397 -24.97 6.93 28.32
C GLU A 397 -26.27 6.14 28.06
N LYS A 398 -27.43 6.83 28.09
CA LYS A 398 -28.74 6.23 27.84
C LYS A 398 -28.87 5.76 26.38
N VAL A 399 -28.44 6.55 25.40
CA VAL A 399 -28.42 6.12 23.99
C VAL A 399 -27.56 4.89 23.79
N LYS A 400 -26.34 4.86 24.36
CA LYS A 400 -25.45 3.69 24.25
C LYS A 400 -26.10 2.41 24.77
N LYS A 401 -26.92 2.51 25.82
CA LYS A 401 -27.69 1.38 26.37
C LYS A 401 -28.91 1.02 25.52
N LEU A 402 -29.51 1.98 24.81
CA LEU A 402 -30.69 1.77 23.96
C LEU A 402 -30.36 1.18 22.59
N LYS A 403 -29.26 1.60 21.95
CA LYS A 403 -28.86 1.17 20.60
C LYS A 403 -28.93 -0.36 20.34
N PRO A 404 -28.48 -1.25 21.24
CA PRO A 404 -28.58 -2.69 21.03
C PRO A 404 -30.01 -3.21 20.94
N PHE A 405 -30.94 -2.63 21.71
CA PHE A 405 -32.36 -3.01 21.64
C PHE A 405 -33.01 -2.54 20.34
N TYR A 406 -32.61 -1.37 19.84
CA TYR A 406 -33.02 -0.91 18.52
C TYR A 406 -32.50 -1.82 17.41
N LEU A 407 -31.22 -2.21 17.48
CA LEU A 407 -30.63 -3.17 16.55
C LEU A 407 -31.44 -4.48 16.52
N LEU A 408 -31.78 -5.03 17.69
CA LEU A 408 -32.53 -6.28 17.76
C LEU A 408 -33.95 -6.14 17.20
N ARG A 409 -34.64 -5.03 17.50
CA ARG A 409 -35.96 -4.74 16.90
C ARG A 409 -35.88 -4.61 15.38
N VAL A 410 -34.83 -3.98 14.85
CA VAL A 410 -34.62 -3.82 13.40
C VAL A 410 -34.37 -5.19 12.74
N ILE A 411 -33.56 -6.05 13.36
CA ILE A 411 -33.30 -7.42 12.89
C ILE A 411 -34.61 -8.22 12.80
N GLU A 412 -35.44 -8.15 13.83
CA GLU A 412 -36.72 -8.88 13.89
C GLU A 412 -37.77 -8.30 12.93
N ALA A 413 -37.94 -6.99 12.91
CA ALA A 413 -38.93 -6.32 12.05
C ALA A 413 -38.66 -6.54 10.55
N LEU A 414 -37.39 -6.49 10.16
CA LEU A 414 -36.96 -6.70 8.77
C LEU A 414 -36.65 -8.16 8.45
N LYS A 415 -36.76 -9.06 9.44
CA LYS A 415 -36.48 -10.51 9.32
C LYS A 415 -35.11 -10.77 8.69
N MET A 416 -34.08 -10.09 9.17
CA MET A 416 -32.74 -10.17 8.60
C MET A 416 -32.16 -11.57 8.75
N ASP A 417 -32.02 -12.29 7.65
CA ASP A 417 -31.40 -13.61 7.56
C ASP A 417 -29.88 -13.53 7.68
N GLN A 418 -29.27 -12.58 6.98
CA GLN A 418 -27.83 -12.34 7.01
C GLN A 418 -27.50 -10.85 6.89
N ALA A 419 -26.63 -10.32 7.76
CA ALA A 419 -26.21 -8.91 7.67
C ALA A 419 -24.77 -8.66 8.13
N ILE A 420 -24.14 -7.63 7.56
CA ILE A 420 -22.92 -7.03 8.10
C ILE A 420 -23.30 -5.85 8.99
N ILE A 421 -22.78 -5.84 10.22
CA ILE A 421 -23.01 -4.79 11.21
C ILE A 421 -21.71 -4.02 11.43
N PHE A 422 -21.70 -2.74 11.10
CA PHE A 422 -20.54 -1.87 11.25
C PHE A 422 -20.56 -1.12 12.57
N CYS A 423 -19.51 -1.30 13.37
CA CYS A 423 -19.26 -0.56 14.60
C CYS A 423 -18.01 0.31 14.46
N ARG A 424 -17.96 1.41 15.22
CA ARG A 424 -16.82 2.33 15.20
C ARG A 424 -15.58 1.75 15.89
N THR A 425 -15.76 1.01 16.99
CA THR A 425 -14.64 0.45 17.78
C THR A 425 -14.69 -1.07 17.88
N LYS A 426 -13.53 -1.67 18.20
CA LYS A 426 -13.41 -3.12 18.45
C LYS A 426 -14.24 -3.54 19.67
N LEU A 427 -14.22 -2.70 20.71
CA LEU A 427 -14.96 -2.93 21.95
C LEU A 427 -16.47 -2.93 21.71
N ASP A 428 -16.97 -2.04 20.85
CA ASP A 428 -18.38 -2.05 20.45
C ASP A 428 -18.74 -3.33 19.68
N CYS A 429 -17.85 -3.85 18.82
CA CYS A 429 -18.08 -5.14 18.16
C CYS A 429 -18.25 -6.26 19.20
N ASP A 430 -17.34 -6.35 20.16
CA ASP A 430 -17.39 -7.39 21.20
C ASP A 430 -18.63 -7.27 22.10
N HIS A 431 -18.95 -6.06 22.58
CA HIS A 431 -20.13 -5.87 23.42
C HIS A 431 -21.44 -6.15 22.69
N VAL A 432 -21.58 -5.72 21.43
CA VAL A 432 -22.79 -5.99 20.64
C VAL A 432 -22.89 -7.48 20.32
N ARG A 433 -21.78 -8.17 20.03
CA ARG A 433 -21.76 -9.63 19.87
C ARG A 433 -22.29 -10.32 21.13
N ASP A 434 -21.72 -9.99 22.28
CA ASP A 434 -22.08 -10.64 23.55
C ASP A 434 -23.55 -10.38 23.91
N PHE A 435 -24.05 -9.18 23.63
CA PHE A 435 -25.46 -8.84 23.76
C PHE A 435 -26.36 -9.67 22.84
N LEU A 436 -26.04 -9.76 21.54
CA LEU A 436 -26.83 -10.53 20.56
C LEU A 436 -26.85 -12.03 20.90
N LEU A 437 -25.70 -12.60 21.26
CA LEU A 437 -25.60 -14.00 21.66
C LEU A 437 -26.41 -14.27 22.94
N ALA A 438 -26.33 -13.38 23.93
CA ALA A 438 -27.11 -13.50 25.15
C ALA A 438 -28.63 -13.37 24.89
N ALA A 439 -29.04 -12.47 24.00
CA ALA A 439 -30.44 -12.30 23.61
C ALA A 439 -30.99 -13.51 22.84
N GLY A 440 -30.15 -14.23 22.09
CA GLY A 440 -30.54 -15.42 21.32
C GLY A 440 -30.59 -16.73 22.12
N GLY A 441 -30.22 -16.69 23.40
CA GLY A 441 -30.29 -17.83 24.31
C GLY A 441 -29.07 -18.77 24.29
N SER A 442 -29.01 -19.69 25.26
CA SER A 442 -27.82 -20.50 25.56
C SER A 442 -27.59 -21.69 24.60
N ASN A 443 -28.50 -21.99 23.68
CA ASN A 443 -28.33 -23.09 22.74
C ASN A 443 -27.52 -22.64 21.51
N ALA A 444 -26.21 -22.88 21.55
CA ALA A 444 -25.28 -22.51 20.48
C ALA A 444 -25.62 -23.10 19.10
N LEU A 445 -26.37 -24.22 19.05
CA LEU A 445 -26.76 -24.88 17.80
C LEU A 445 -27.93 -24.19 17.06
N VAL A 446 -28.71 -23.32 17.75
CA VAL A 446 -29.91 -22.66 17.19
C VAL A 446 -30.03 -21.22 17.72
N ASN A 447 -28.91 -20.49 17.82
CA ASN A 447 -28.97 -19.08 18.23
C ASN A 447 -29.44 -18.22 17.05
N ALA A 448 -30.63 -17.63 17.18
CA ALA A 448 -31.24 -16.79 16.14
C ALA A 448 -30.39 -15.56 15.78
N TYR A 449 -29.49 -15.13 16.67
CA TYR A 449 -28.57 -14.01 16.49
C TYR A 449 -27.10 -14.45 16.47
N SER A 450 -26.85 -15.67 15.97
CA SER A 450 -25.48 -16.17 15.73
C SER A 450 -24.63 -15.13 15.01
N CYS A 451 -23.49 -14.81 15.61
CA CYS A 451 -22.66 -13.73 15.11
C CYS A 451 -21.18 -13.90 15.43
N VAL A 452 -20.33 -13.28 14.63
CA VAL A 452 -18.87 -13.28 14.81
C VAL A 452 -18.31 -11.86 14.65
N CYS A 453 -17.22 -11.58 15.34
CA CYS A 453 -16.51 -10.31 15.25
C CYS A 453 -15.36 -10.39 14.25
N LEU A 454 -15.11 -9.29 13.56
CA LEU A 454 -13.95 -9.08 12.71
C LEU A 454 -13.35 -7.70 12.99
N HIS A 455 -12.29 -7.69 13.80
CA HIS A 455 -11.43 -6.53 14.09
C HIS A 455 -9.98 -6.99 14.17
N SER A 456 -9.04 -6.08 14.45
CA SER A 456 -7.60 -6.38 14.43
C SER A 456 -7.14 -7.39 15.48
N ASP A 457 -7.91 -7.59 16.55
CA ASP A 457 -7.50 -8.44 17.69
C ASP A 457 -8.01 -9.88 17.53
N VAL A 458 -8.84 -10.12 16.51
CA VAL A 458 -9.33 -11.44 16.13
C VAL A 458 -8.20 -12.24 15.52
N ARG A 459 -7.82 -13.34 16.17
CA ARG A 459 -6.71 -14.21 15.73
C ARG A 459 -7.06 -15.05 14.51
N ASP A 460 -8.28 -15.60 14.47
CA ASP A 460 -8.78 -16.43 13.36
C ASP A 460 -9.76 -15.66 12.46
N ARG A 461 -9.22 -14.68 11.72
CA ARG A 461 -10.02 -13.87 10.79
C ARG A 461 -10.61 -14.71 9.66
N ASP A 462 -9.82 -15.64 9.11
CA ASP A 462 -10.26 -16.46 7.96
C ASP A 462 -11.38 -17.41 8.36
N GLY A 463 -11.31 -18.00 9.56
CA GLY A 463 -12.39 -18.81 10.13
C GLY A 463 -13.68 -18.00 10.29
N ALA A 464 -13.60 -16.80 10.88
CA ALA A 464 -14.77 -15.93 11.07
C ALA A 464 -15.45 -15.55 9.74
N VAL A 465 -14.66 -15.16 8.74
CA VAL A 465 -15.19 -14.83 7.41
C VAL A 465 -15.80 -16.05 6.73
N LYS A 466 -15.18 -17.23 6.87
CA LYS A 466 -15.72 -18.49 6.30
C LYS A 466 -17.03 -18.90 6.94
N GLN A 467 -17.14 -18.85 8.28
CA GLN A 467 -18.38 -19.15 9.00
C GLN A 467 -19.53 -18.26 8.50
N PHE A 468 -19.26 -16.96 8.33
CA PHE A 468 -20.26 -16.04 7.79
C PHE A 468 -20.61 -16.36 6.33
N LYS A 469 -19.61 -16.55 5.45
CA LYS A 469 -19.84 -16.89 4.03
C LYS A 469 -20.62 -18.18 3.83
N ASN A 470 -20.39 -19.18 4.68
CA ASN A 470 -21.06 -20.48 4.62
C ASN A 470 -22.49 -20.43 5.21
N GLY A 471 -22.90 -19.31 5.81
CA GLY A 471 -24.18 -19.19 6.50
C GLY A 471 -24.24 -19.93 7.85
N GLU A 472 -23.09 -20.31 8.41
CA GLU A 472 -23.01 -20.92 9.76
C GLU A 472 -23.36 -19.88 10.83
N VAL A 473 -23.10 -18.60 10.55
CA VAL A 473 -23.51 -17.47 11.38
C VAL A 473 -24.23 -16.41 10.53
N ARG A 474 -25.24 -15.77 11.14
CA ARG A 474 -26.11 -14.81 10.46
C ARG A 474 -25.54 -13.39 10.42
N PHE A 475 -24.79 -12.98 11.44
CA PHE A 475 -24.31 -11.60 11.55
C PHE A 475 -22.79 -11.51 11.65
N LEU A 476 -22.21 -10.58 10.89
CA LEU A 476 -20.80 -10.26 10.96
C LEU A 476 -20.61 -8.84 11.52
N LEU A 477 -20.07 -8.73 12.72
CA LEU A 477 -19.74 -7.44 13.35
C LEU A 477 -18.32 -7.04 12.98
N CYS A 478 -18.13 -5.83 12.47
CA CYS A 478 -16.81 -5.40 12.02
C CYS A 478 -16.57 -3.90 12.16
N THR A 479 -15.30 -3.53 12.18
CA THR A 479 -14.86 -2.14 12.00
C THR A 479 -14.51 -1.87 10.55
N ASP A 480 -14.48 -0.59 10.14
CA ASP A 480 -14.15 -0.19 8.76
C ASP A 480 -12.86 -0.80 8.22
N VAL A 481 -11.81 -0.79 9.05
CA VAL A 481 -10.50 -1.33 8.69
C VAL A 481 -10.59 -2.83 8.43
N ALA A 482 -11.31 -3.54 9.28
CA ALA A 482 -11.41 -4.98 9.22
C ALA A 482 -12.36 -5.48 8.12
N ALA A 483 -13.32 -4.65 7.72
CA ALA A 483 -14.30 -4.95 6.67
C ALA A 483 -13.77 -4.78 5.25
N ARG A 484 -12.61 -4.11 5.07
CA ARG A 484 -11.94 -4.04 3.78
C ARG A 484 -11.54 -5.44 3.34
N GLY A 485 -11.73 -5.74 2.06
CA GLY A 485 -11.41 -7.06 1.51
C GLY A 485 -12.37 -8.19 1.82
N ILE A 486 -13.48 -7.96 2.52
CA ILE A 486 -14.50 -9.00 2.62
C ILE A 486 -15.32 -9.02 1.33
N ASP A 487 -15.14 -10.06 0.53
CA ASP A 487 -15.98 -10.35 -0.63
C ASP A 487 -17.12 -11.29 -0.24
N VAL A 488 -18.29 -10.72 0.06
CA VAL A 488 -19.54 -11.48 0.22
C VAL A 488 -20.50 -11.01 -0.85
N THR A 489 -20.87 -11.92 -1.75
CA THR A 489 -21.76 -11.60 -2.87
C THR A 489 -23.22 -11.75 -2.45
N GLY A 490 -24.03 -10.76 -2.79
CA GLY A 490 -25.49 -10.84 -2.60
C GLY A 490 -25.97 -10.70 -1.16
N LEU A 491 -25.26 -9.95 -0.32
CA LEU A 491 -25.78 -9.62 1.01
C LEU A 491 -27.09 -8.83 0.91
N PRO A 492 -28.13 -9.21 1.65
CA PRO A 492 -29.41 -8.51 1.66
C PRO A 492 -29.38 -7.26 2.54
N PHE A 493 -28.65 -7.30 3.66
CA PHE A 493 -28.68 -6.25 4.68
C PHE A 493 -27.29 -5.78 5.13
N VAL A 494 -27.17 -4.47 5.34
CA VAL A 494 -26.06 -3.82 6.04
C VAL A 494 -26.64 -2.95 7.15
N VAL A 495 -26.05 -2.99 8.33
CA VAL A 495 -26.44 -2.13 9.45
C VAL A 495 -25.25 -1.28 9.89
N ASN A 496 -25.39 0.04 9.81
CA ASN A 496 -24.49 0.97 10.48
C ASN A 496 -24.96 1.12 11.93
N TYR A 497 -24.34 0.38 12.85
CA TYR A 497 -24.63 0.50 14.29
C TYR A 497 -24.13 1.84 14.85
N THR A 498 -23.01 2.31 14.31
CA THR A 498 -22.50 3.68 14.49
C THR A 498 -22.25 4.26 13.12
N LEU A 499 -22.67 5.50 12.86
CA LEU A 499 -22.37 6.15 11.57
C LEU A 499 -20.84 6.32 11.41
N PRO A 500 -20.26 6.24 10.19
CA PRO A 500 -18.84 6.52 10.01
C PRO A 500 -18.51 8.02 10.07
N ASP A 501 -17.24 8.33 10.29
CA ASP A 501 -16.72 9.69 10.44
C ASP A 501 -16.77 10.52 9.13
N THR A 502 -16.81 9.85 7.96
CA THR A 502 -16.85 10.53 6.66
C THR A 502 -17.89 9.93 5.70
N PRO A 503 -18.46 10.73 4.77
CA PRO A 503 -19.42 10.24 3.77
C PRO A 503 -18.87 9.17 2.83
N GLU A 504 -17.59 9.23 2.50
CA GLU A 504 -16.96 8.25 1.61
C GLU A 504 -16.99 6.86 2.26
N VAL A 505 -16.62 6.78 3.54
CA VAL A 505 -16.68 5.52 4.31
C VAL A 505 -18.13 5.02 4.40
N TYR A 506 -19.12 5.89 4.54
CA TYR A 506 -20.53 5.51 4.49
C TYR A 506 -20.89 4.80 3.18
N ILE A 507 -20.51 5.38 2.04
CA ILE A 507 -20.76 4.81 0.71
C ILE A 507 -20.06 3.46 0.56
N HIS A 508 -18.84 3.31 1.10
CA HIS A 508 -18.15 2.03 1.13
C HIS A 508 -18.86 0.96 1.97
N ARG A 509 -19.46 1.33 3.10
CA ARG A 509 -20.21 0.40 3.97
C ARG A 509 -21.48 -0.09 3.29
N ILE A 510 -22.30 0.84 2.77
CA ILE A 510 -23.55 0.46 2.10
C ILE A 510 -23.31 -0.24 0.76
N GLY A 511 -22.18 0.02 0.09
CA GLY A 511 -21.73 -0.70 -1.10
C GLY A 511 -21.35 -2.17 -0.86
N ARG A 512 -21.51 -2.70 0.37
CA ARG A 512 -21.45 -4.14 0.66
C ARG A 512 -22.74 -4.87 0.28
N VAL A 513 -23.85 -4.16 0.17
CA VAL A 513 -25.12 -4.68 -0.40
C VAL A 513 -25.31 -4.11 -1.82
N GLY A 514 -26.37 -4.51 -2.52
CA GLY A 514 -26.67 -3.97 -3.85
C GLY A 514 -25.80 -4.50 -4.99
N ARG A 515 -24.93 -5.49 -4.72
CA ARG A 515 -23.99 -6.06 -5.72
C ARG A 515 -24.68 -7.09 -6.61
N ALA A 516 -24.23 -7.20 -7.86
CA ALA A 516 -24.71 -8.19 -8.84
C ALA A 516 -26.24 -8.15 -9.05
N GLU A 517 -26.79 -6.94 -9.21
CA GLU A 517 -28.22 -6.67 -9.50
C GLU A 517 -29.23 -7.19 -8.46
N ARG A 518 -28.75 -7.38 -7.22
CA ARG A 518 -29.59 -7.71 -6.09
C ARG A 518 -29.96 -6.45 -5.32
N MET A 519 -31.21 -6.35 -4.90
CA MET A 519 -31.63 -5.25 -4.04
C MET A 519 -31.05 -5.44 -2.64
N GLY A 520 -30.43 -4.39 -2.11
CA GLY A 520 -29.85 -4.34 -0.78
C GLY A 520 -30.50 -3.27 0.08
N LEU A 521 -30.58 -3.51 1.39
CA LEU A 521 -31.04 -2.51 2.37
C LEU A 521 -29.92 -2.17 3.35
N ALA A 522 -29.57 -0.88 3.38
CA ALA A 522 -28.69 -0.30 4.37
C ALA A 522 -29.49 0.43 5.45
N VAL A 523 -29.36 0.00 6.71
CA VAL A 523 -30.03 0.62 7.87
C VAL A 523 -28.99 1.33 8.74
N SER A 524 -29.21 2.60 9.07
CA SER A 524 -28.32 3.35 9.95
C SER A 524 -29.00 3.72 11.26
N LEU A 525 -28.42 3.32 12.39
CA LEU A 525 -28.88 3.77 13.71
C LEU A 525 -28.25 5.12 14.01
N ILE A 526 -29.09 6.12 14.31
CA ILE A 526 -28.68 7.51 14.53
C ILE A 526 -29.14 7.94 15.91
N SER A 527 -28.21 8.37 16.76
CA SER A 527 -28.54 9.00 18.04
C SER A 527 -29.24 10.35 17.83
N ASP A 528 -30.32 10.62 18.57
CA ASP A 528 -30.97 11.95 18.57
C ASP A 528 -30.12 13.03 19.25
N VAL A 529 -29.13 12.63 20.02
CA VAL A 529 -28.24 13.51 20.79
C VAL A 529 -26.77 13.18 20.51
N PRO A 530 -25.84 14.13 20.63
CA PRO A 530 -24.42 13.81 20.52
C PRO A 530 -23.99 12.78 21.58
N GLU A 531 -23.23 11.77 21.15
CA GLU A 531 -22.67 10.75 22.04
C GLU A 531 -21.24 11.09 22.42
N LYS A 532 -20.89 10.99 23.70
CA LYS A 532 -19.49 11.07 24.12
C LYS A 532 -18.80 9.75 23.76
N VAL A 533 -17.72 9.82 22.99
CA VAL A 533 -17.01 8.62 22.51
C VAL A 533 -15.50 8.74 22.72
N TRP A 534 -14.84 7.61 22.86
CA TRP A 534 -13.37 7.55 22.85
C TRP A 534 -12.81 7.92 21.46
N TYR A 535 -11.80 8.79 21.44
CA TYR A 535 -11.05 9.18 20.23
C TYR A 535 -9.56 8.85 20.34
N HIS A 536 -9.03 8.82 21.57
CA HIS A 536 -7.63 8.50 21.89
C HIS A 536 -6.58 9.28 21.08
N THR A 537 -6.21 10.44 21.60
CA THR A 537 -5.03 11.22 21.14
C THR A 537 -3.73 10.80 21.83
N CYS A 538 -3.81 9.90 22.83
CA CYS A 538 -2.69 9.50 23.66
C CYS A 538 -1.94 8.28 23.10
N ALA A 539 -0.67 8.15 23.47
CA ALA A 539 0.18 7.03 23.07
C ALA A 539 -0.25 5.66 23.65
N ASN A 540 -1.16 5.64 24.63
CA ASN A 540 -1.63 4.44 25.33
C ASN A 540 -3.00 3.93 24.81
N ARG A 541 -3.28 4.10 23.51
CA ARG A 541 -4.55 3.77 22.85
C ARG A 541 -5.10 2.36 23.15
N ASP A 542 -4.22 1.41 23.51
CA ASP A 542 -4.59 0.01 23.79
C ASP A 542 -4.27 -0.46 25.24
N ARG A 543 -3.90 0.45 26.16
CA ARG A 543 -3.50 0.11 27.56
C ARG A 543 -4.50 0.59 28.62
N GLY A 544 -5.80 0.58 28.29
CA GLY A 544 -6.85 0.94 29.26
C GLY A 544 -6.83 2.42 29.66
N CYS A 545 -6.83 3.32 28.68
CA CYS A 545 -6.91 4.76 28.93
C CYS A 545 -8.22 5.11 29.67
N THR A 546 -8.13 5.82 30.79
CA THR A 546 -9.28 6.25 31.62
C THR A 546 -9.53 7.76 31.57
N ASN A 547 -8.78 8.49 30.73
CA ASN A 547 -8.90 9.93 30.59
C ASN A 547 -10.12 10.30 29.72
N SER A 548 -11.30 10.21 30.32
CA SER A 548 -12.60 10.52 29.68
C SER A 548 -12.90 12.01 29.52
N ASP A 549 -11.90 12.88 29.71
CA ASP A 549 -12.06 14.31 29.43
C ASP A 549 -12.05 14.56 27.90
N LEU A 550 -12.58 15.71 27.46
CA LEU A 550 -12.63 16.05 26.04
C LEU A 550 -11.22 16.35 25.49
N THR A 551 -10.96 16.05 24.22
CA THR A 551 -9.67 16.34 23.56
C THR A 551 -9.27 17.81 23.62
N GLU A 552 -10.25 18.72 23.53
CA GLU A 552 -10.07 20.17 23.73
C GLU A 552 -9.53 20.52 25.13
N LYS A 553 -9.72 19.64 26.11
CA LYS A 553 -9.24 19.76 27.49
C LYS A 553 -8.05 18.83 27.77
N GLY A 554 -7.37 18.33 26.73
CA GLY A 554 -6.25 17.39 26.86
C GLY A 554 -6.66 15.95 27.20
N GLY A 555 -7.94 15.63 27.08
CA GLY A 555 -8.47 14.28 27.29
C GLY A 555 -8.50 13.42 26.02
N CYS A 556 -9.18 12.28 26.10
CA CYS A 556 -9.23 11.27 25.02
C CYS A 556 -10.63 11.02 24.46
N THR A 557 -11.59 11.93 24.69
CA THR A 557 -12.97 11.80 24.21
C THR A 557 -13.39 12.97 23.32
N ILE A 558 -14.39 12.75 22.48
CA ILE A 558 -15.06 13.79 21.69
C ILE A 558 -16.58 13.63 21.80
N TRP A 559 -17.32 14.68 21.47
CA TRP A 559 -18.75 14.57 21.17
C TRP A 559 -18.93 14.15 19.72
N TYR A 560 -19.64 13.05 19.53
CA TYR A 560 -19.93 12.44 18.25
C TYR A 560 -21.36 12.75 17.84
N ASP A 561 -21.51 13.68 16.91
CA ASP A 561 -22.79 14.19 16.43
C ASP A 561 -23.23 13.41 15.17
N GLU A 562 -23.85 12.24 15.37
CA GLU A 562 -24.38 11.43 14.28
C GLU A 562 -25.42 12.18 13.42
N PRO A 563 -26.31 13.03 13.97
CA PRO A 563 -27.18 13.88 13.15
C PRO A 563 -26.42 14.81 12.21
N ALA A 564 -25.31 15.42 12.65
CA ALA A 564 -24.46 16.24 11.78
C ALA A 564 -23.76 15.40 10.70
N LEU A 565 -23.25 14.23 11.07
CA LEU A 565 -22.64 13.31 10.12
C LEU A 565 -23.66 12.83 9.06
N LEU A 566 -24.89 12.53 9.45
CA LEU A 566 -25.97 12.15 8.53
C LEU A 566 -26.27 13.29 7.54
N ARG A 567 -26.34 14.54 8.01
CA ARG A 567 -26.48 15.70 7.12
C ARG A 567 -25.34 15.80 6.12
N GLY A 568 -24.11 15.52 6.56
CA GLY A 568 -22.93 15.44 5.68
C GLY A 568 -23.07 14.36 4.60
N VAL A 569 -23.55 13.17 4.97
CA VAL A 569 -23.83 12.08 4.03
C VAL A 569 -24.91 12.48 3.02
N GLN A 570 -26.04 13.04 3.47
CA GLN A 570 -27.13 13.47 2.60
C GLN A 570 -26.69 14.56 1.62
N ALA A 571 -25.87 15.52 2.08
CA ALA A 571 -25.30 16.55 1.23
C ALA A 571 -24.33 16.00 0.18
N HIS A 572 -23.56 14.97 0.53
CA HIS A 572 -22.60 14.33 -0.36
C HIS A 572 -23.27 13.47 -1.44
N VAL A 573 -24.23 12.64 -1.02
CA VAL A 573 -24.99 11.74 -1.92
C VAL A 573 -26.00 12.53 -2.76
N GLY A 574 -26.49 13.67 -2.26
CA GLY A 574 -27.53 14.46 -2.92
C GLY A 574 -28.94 13.92 -2.74
N GLU A 575 -29.14 12.96 -1.83
CA GLU A 575 -30.42 12.31 -1.54
C GLU A 575 -30.73 12.30 -0.04
N ASN A 576 -32.01 12.29 0.30
CA ASN A 576 -32.45 12.16 1.68
C ASN A 576 -32.54 10.69 2.08
N VAL A 577 -31.91 10.34 3.21
CA VAL A 577 -32.06 9.01 3.81
C VAL A 577 -33.42 8.95 4.51
N ALA A 578 -34.28 8.00 4.12
CA ALA A 578 -35.62 7.88 4.67
C ALA A 578 -35.58 7.41 6.13
N GLU A 579 -36.39 8.02 6.99
CA GLU A 579 -36.46 7.67 8.41
C GLU A 579 -37.53 6.60 8.67
N LEU A 580 -37.16 5.52 9.34
CA LEU A 580 -38.09 4.50 9.83
C LEU A 580 -38.59 4.88 11.23
N THR A 581 -39.91 4.94 11.39
CA THR A 581 -40.58 5.26 12.66
C THR A 581 -41.50 4.12 13.10
N GLY A 582 -41.84 4.07 14.39
CA GLY A 582 -42.81 3.09 14.94
C GLY A 582 -42.33 1.63 14.89
N ASP A 583 -43.04 0.80 14.12
CA ASP A 583 -42.81 -0.65 13.97
C ASP A 583 -41.67 -1.01 13.01
N PHE A 584 -40.91 -0.01 12.54
CA PHE A 584 -39.81 -0.17 11.58
C PHE A 584 -40.25 -0.81 10.25
N ALA A 585 -41.53 -0.72 9.92
CA ALA A 585 -42.07 -1.11 8.63
C ALA A 585 -41.58 -0.14 7.55
N LEU A 586 -41.04 -0.69 6.45
CA LEU A 586 -40.71 0.09 5.25
C LEU A 586 -42.01 0.66 4.67
N SER A 587 -42.01 1.95 4.30
CA SER A 587 -43.20 2.58 3.73
C SER A 587 -43.55 1.92 2.39
N THR A 588 -44.85 1.76 2.12
CA THR A 588 -45.37 1.09 0.91
C THR A 588 -44.94 1.77 -0.39
N GLN A 589 -44.50 3.03 -0.36
CA GLN A 589 -43.94 3.73 -1.53
C GLN A 589 -42.58 3.15 -1.98
N THR A 590 -41.78 2.60 -1.08
CA THR A 590 -40.51 1.93 -1.41
C THR A 590 -40.72 0.52 -2.01
N LEU A 591 -41.93 -0.02 -1.88
CA LEU A 591 -42.35 -1.35 -2.36
C LEU A 591 -43.27 -1.29 -3.59
N ALA A 592 -43.46 -0.10 -4.18
CA ALA A 592 -44.46 0.16 -5.23
C ALA A 592 -44.17 -0.55 -6.57
N ASP A 593 -42.96 -1.07 -6.79
CA ASP A 593 -42.57 -1.76 -8.02
C ASP A 593 -42.73 -3.30 -7.98
N GLY A 594 -43.50 -3.81 -7.02
CA GLY A 594 -43.65 -5.25 -6.77
C GLY A 594 -42.76 -5.70 -5.62
N LYS A 595 -43.20 -6.72 -4.86
CA LYS A 595 -42.58 -7.17 -3.60
C LYS A 595 -41.06 -7.32 -3.71
N ILE A 596 -40.32 -6.28 -3.33
CA ILE A 596 -38.86 -6.30 -3.28
C ILE A 596 -38.46 -7.21 -2.12
N VAL A 597 -37.86 -8.34 -2.45
CA VAL A 597 -37.19 -9.22 -1.49
C VAL A 597 -35.71 -8.86 -1.53
N TYR A 598 -35.20 -8.27 -0.44
CA TYR A 598 -33.77 -7.93 -0.34
C TYR A 598 -32.92 -9.20 -0.40
N GLY A 599 -31.83 -9.17 -1.17
CA GLY A 599 -30.98 -10.33 -1.47
C GLY A 599 -31.36 -11.11 -2.74
N GLU A 600 -32.58 -10.95 -3.26
CA GLU A 600 -32.97 -11.55 -4.54
C GLU A 600 -32.51 -10.69 -5.72
N LYS A 601 -32.22 -11.36 -6.85
CA LYS A 601 -31.95 -10.66 -8.11
C LYS A 601 -33.24 -9.98 -8.56
N ARG A 602 -33.15 -8.76 -9.08
CA ARG A 602 -34.31 -8.06 -9.64
C ARG A 602 -35.01 -8.95 -10.68
N ALA A 603 -36.23 -9.40 -10.38
CA ALA A 603 -37.02 -10.25 -11.25
C ALA A 603 -37.69 -9.43 -12.38
N ALA A 604 -36.87 -8.79 -13.22
CA ALA A 604 -37.20 -8.25 -14.55
C ALA A 604 -35.97 -7.49 -15.07
N ALA A 605 -35.27 -8.08 -16.07
CA ALA A 605 -34.50 -7.44 -17.16
C ALA A 605 -33.17 -8.14 -17.52
N GLY A 606 -32.42 -8.74 -16.59
CA GLY A 606 -30.97 -8.93 -16.85
C GLY A 606 -30.51 -10.16 -17.64
N VAL A 607 -31.15 -11.34 -17.56
CA VAL A 607 -30.49 -12.58 -18.04
C VAL A 607 -30.38 -12.67 -19.56
N ASP A 608 -31.42 -12.26 -20.30
CA ASP A 608 -31.35 -12.15 -21.76
C ASP A 608 -30.51 -10.95 -22.21
N GLU A 609 -30.51 -9.87 -21.42
CA GLU A 609 -29.78 -8.65 -21.76
C GLU A 609 -28.27 -8.85 -21.62
N TYR A 610 -27.74 -9.57 -20.62
CA TYR A 610 -26.29 -9.85 -20.56
C TYR A 610 -25.81 -10.74 -21.70
N GLN A 611 -26.54 -11.79 -22.06
CA GLN A 611 -26.14 -12.64 -23.18
C GLN A 611 -26.22 -11.86 -24.50
N ALA A 612 -27.27 -11.07 -24.69
CA ALA A 612 -27.43 -10.20 -25.84
C ALA A 612 -26.36 -9.09 -25.90
N HIS A 613 -26.05 -8.45 -24.77
CA HIS A 613 -25.07 -7.36 -24.66
C HIS A 613 -23.64 -7.89 -24.78
N THR A 614 -23.33 -9.06 -24.19
CA THR A 614 -22.04 -9.74 -24.40
C THR A 614 -21.89 -10.15 -25.86
N ALA A 615 -22.95 -10.67 -26.49
CA ALA A 615 -22.93 -11.01 -27.92
C ALA A 615 -22.82 -9.77 -28.81
N GLN A 616 -23.43 -8.64 -28.44
CA GLN A 616 -23.31 -7.35 -29.13
C GLN A 616 -21.93 -6.72 -28.99
N LEU A 617 -21.32 -6.80 -27.80
CA LEU A 617 -20.00 -6.22 -27.54
C LEU A 617 -18.86 -7.11 -28.00
N ALA A 618 -19.05 -8.43 -28.12
CA ALA A 618 -17.99 -9.36 -28.51
C ALA A 618 -17.27 -8.95 -29.81
N PRO A 619 -17.97 -8.56 -30.91
CA PRO A 619 -17.31 -8.03 -32.11
C PRO A 619 -16.48 -6.78 -31.83
N SER A 620 -17.01 -5.82 -31.06
CA SER A 620 -16.32 -4.58 -30.73
C SER A 620 -15.12 -4.80 -29.81
N VAL A 621 -15.19 -5.76 -28.88
CA VAL A 621 -14.07 -6.14 -28.01
C VAL A 621 -12.98 -6.83 -28.82
N VAL A 622 -13.34 -7.69 -29.78
CA VAL A 622 -12.38 -8.32 -30.70
C VAL A 622 -11.72 -7.26 -31.59
N GLU A 623 -12.50 -6.31 -32.11
CA GLU A 623 -11.98 -5.19 -32.89
C GLU A 623 -11.06 -4.29 -32.06
N LEU A 624 -11.44 -3.94 -30.84
CA LEU A 624 -10.60 -3.17 -29.91
C LEU A 624 -9.31 -3.91 -29.56
N ALA A 625 -9.37 -5.22 -29.31
CA ALA A 625 -8.19 -6.03 -29.05
C ALA A 625 -7.27 -6.07 -30.29
N GLN A 626 -7.83 -6.19 -31.50
CA GLN A 626 -7.05 -6.13 -32.73
C GLN A 626 -6.44 -4.75 -32.96
N LEU A 627 -7.20 -3.67 -32.74
CA LEU A 627 -6.72 -2.30 -32.83
C LEU A 627 -5.63 -2.00 -31.79
N GLU A 628 -5.75 -2.55 -30.57
CA GLU A 628 -4.71 -2.46 -29.55
C GLU A 628 -3.44 -3.18 -30.01
N VAL A 629 -3.58 -4.42 -30.51
CA VAL A 629 -2.47 -5.20 -31.07
C VAL A 629 -1.81 -4.43 -32.22
N ASP A 630 -2.59 -3.90 -33.16
CA ASP A 630 -2.11 -3.13 -34.31
C ASP A 630 -1.45 -1.81 -33.87
N ALA A 631 -2.02 -1.12 -32.87
CA ALA A 631 -1.43 0.11 -32.31
C ALA A 631 -0.10 -0.20 -31.61
N GLN A 632 -0.03 -1.29 -30.85
CA GLN A 632 1.21 -1.77 -30.25
C GLN A 632 2.21 -2.10 -31.36
N TYR A 633 1.87 -2.93 -32.35
CA TYR A 633 2.74 -3.27 -33.49
C TYR A 633 3.19 -2.03 -34.28
N SER A 634 2.30 -1.08 -34.52
CA SER A 634 2.59 0.19 -35.19
C SER A 634 3.61 1.00 -34.39
N PHE A 635 3.40 1.14 -33.08
CA PHE A 635 4.37 1.78 -32.17
C PHE A 635 5.75 1.10 -32.21
N TRP A 636 5.80 -0.24 -32.28
CA TRP A 636 7.05 -0.98 -32.47
C TRP A 636 7.68 -0.73 -33.85
N SER A 637 6.88 -0.69 -34.92
CA SER A 637 7.36 -0.46 -36.29
C SER A 637 7.88 0.97 -36.52
N LEU A 638 7.26 1.97 -35.90
CA LEU A 638 7.68 3.37 -35.98
C LEU A 638 9.01 3.61 -35.27
N LYS A 639 9.27 2.93 -34.15
CA LYS A 639 10.59 2.96 -33.49
C LYS A 639 11.68 2.28 -34.33
N SER A 640 11.35 1.28 -35.16
CA SER A 640 12.33 0.61 -36.02
C SER A 640 12.79 1.43 -37.23
N ARG A 641 12.11 2.55 -37.56
CA ARG A 641 12.42 3.42 -38.70
C ARG A 641 13.17 4.71 -38.33
N GLN A 642 13.50 4.92 -37.06
CA GLN A 642 14.25 6.10 -36.57
C GLN A 642 15.56 5.74 -35.83
N TRP A 643 16.13 4.57 -36.11
CA TRP A 643 17.48 4.20 -35.68
C TRP A 643 18.31 3.74 -36.89
#